data_AF-A0A971EHE8-F1
#
_entry.id   AF-A0A971EHE8-F1
#
_cell.length_a   1.000
_cell.length_b   1.000
_cell.length_c   1.000
_cell.angle_alpha   90.00
_cell.angle_beta   90.00
_cell.angle_gamma   90.00
#
_symmetry.space_group_name_H-M   'P 1'
#
loop_
_entity.id
_entity.type
_entity.pdbx_description
1 polymer ?
#
loop_
_entity_poly.entity_id
_entity_poly.type
_entity_poly.pdbx_seq_one_letter_code
_entity_poly.pdbx_strand_id
1 'polypeptide(L)'
;MRSPKEPPYHYFGSRILRIKIPYIEGNDVKVLQSLLHLCPPIMVWPPPPLDGVFGQSTRQAVKQFQRYFGLAADGVVDQETYYYLGHRTGSYAHNEPVFSSRLLGYGSRGPDTAVLQNRLAAFRRTQLNRPANGRFDFSTEQALRCFQSCFPDLKTDGIAGPEVFDKLLCWCPLGGRTLKKGRHGLDTYFLQYILFQLGYYSKTPNGFFDQRTEKALLQFQQDAGIAADGVAGNKSYLALGTVMPFPNHRYYYRAASKDNVAQIARLFNKSSEDIIKSNQLAAPDFSIEPGQLLVIPPPLTFHLTAKGDTLENIAHRYAIPLEDLKRANPWLPPGTLMPDDMVVLPRHRQDYQGSIIYLEYKNRQAKLEQLHLKDFRILNLFTTEVSSPPRLFVSADQLKAAVLDTSRSQLILHDRSSNISRFFRLANKTEHMSWSPDNRKLIINGNLVISASNAQPRFKLEGNQGQWLADSFTLVYRQGRHQLRKVHSESGRDQELLSLPGEDIISFFLHPGTHQLVIFSQVPADRNTLTYSYNLLTGELKEFSRNDHMAVWSEDGNLLVLLAREYYGDFFPWFYQKLHLYSPASLDQELDVLPGKSIKICPGCFSPDNQYYVLTLSIPTAFYAVPEQPGDLFIKRIGARTITQITINQNVSYPVWIKG
;
A
#
# COMPACT_ATOMS: atom_id res chain seq x y z
N MET A 1 19.54 -3.56 46.71
CA MET A 1 19.95 -3.13 45.35
C MET A 1 18.99 -2.06 44.91
N ARG A 2 19.46 -0.81 44.71
CA ARG A 2 18.60 0.24 44.12
C ARG A 2 18.33 -0.17 42.67
N SER A 3 17.08 -0.10 42.22
CA SER A 3 16.79 -0.23 40.79
C SER A 3 17.68 0.78 40.04
N PRO A 4 18.24 0.44 38.86
CA PRO A 4 18.90 1.45 38.06
C PRO A 4 17.85 2.52 37.77
N LYS A 5 18.07 3.74 38.27
CA LYS A 5 17.25 4.89 37.88
C LYS A 5 17.40 4.99 36.37
N GLU A 6 16.29 4.91 35.64
CA GLU A 6 16.30 5.23 34.21
C GLU A 6 16.91 6.63 34.03
N PRO A 7 17.83 6.80 33.07
CA PRO A 7 18.43 8.10 32.82
C PRO A 7 17.34 9.13 32.49
N PRO A 8 17.52 10.41 32.88
CA PRO A 8 16.54 11.45 32.58
C PRO A 8 16.31 11.56 31.07
N TYR A 9 15.05 11.70 30.67
CA TYR A 9 14.70 11.92 29.27
C TYR A 9 15.23 13.28 28.80
N HIS A 10 15.87 13.30 27.65
CA HIS A 10 16.38 14.47 26.97
C HIS A 10 15.70 14.60 25.61
N TYR A 11 15.03 15.73 25.35
CA TYR A 11 14.44 15.99 24.04
C TYR A 11 15.53 16.10 22.98
N PHE A 12 15.34 15.46 21.83
CA PHE A 12 16.27 15.57 20.72
C PHE A 12 16.40 17.04 20.29
N GLY A 13 17.64 17.56 20.22
CA GLY A 13 17.88 18.98 19.96
C GLY A 13 17.96 19.90 21.19
N SER A 14 17.70 19.40 22.40
CA SER A 14 17.72 20.21 23.64
C SER A 14 19.12 20.53 24.16
N ARG A 15 20.14 19.79 23.72
CA ARG A 15 21.54 19.97 24.13
C ARG A 15 22.51 19.61 23.01
N ILE A 16 23.74 20.12 23.13
CA ILE A 16 24.84 19.78 22.22
C ILE A 16 25.35 18.37 22.57
N LEU A 17 25.38 17.47 21.59
CA LEU A 17 25.92 16.11 21.77
C LEU A 17 27.36 16.05 21.30
N ARG A 18 28.25 15.53 22.15
CA ARG A 18 29.68 15.43 21.88
C ARG A 18 30.30 14.41 22.81
N ILE A 19 31.53 14.00 22.48
CA ILE A 19 32.33 13.25 23.45
C ILE A 19 32.60 14.16 24.66
N LYS A 20 32.18 13.66 25.82
CA LYS A 20 32.46 14.18 27.16
C LYS A 20 32.78 12.97 28.04
N ILE A 21 33.51 13.16 29.14
CA ILE A 21 33.74 12.09 30.14
C ILE A 21 33.07 12.55 31.45
N PRO A 22 32.16 11.76 32.05
CA PRO A 22 31.54 10.55 31.49
C PRO A 22 30.79 10.84 30.18
N TYR A 23 30.60 9.80 29.35
CA TYR A 23 29.93 9.94 28.04
C TYR A 23 28.53 10.52 28.19
N ILE A 24 28.11 11.28 27.18
CA ILE A 24 26.72 11.75 27.12
C ILE A 24 25.85 10.54 26.79
N GLU A 25 24.88 10.28 27.64
CA GLU A 25 23.94 9.17 27.51
C GLU A 25 22.51 9.72 27.48
N GLY A 26 21.62 9.05 26.77
CA GLY A 26 20.20 9.41 26.72
C GLY A 26 19.46 8.91 25.49
N ASN A 27 18.14 9.09 25.52
CA ASN A 27 17.26 8.80 24.39
C ASN A 27 17.58 9.70 23.18
N ASP A 28 17.98 10.96 23.39
CA ASP A 28 18.38 11.87 22.31
C ASP A 28 19.60 11.35 21.53
N VAL A 29 20.55 10.72 22.21
CA VAL A 29 21.65 10.01 21.58
C VAL A 29 21.16 8.79 20.82
N LYS A 30 20.19 8.04 21.36
CA LYS A 30 19.60 6.89 20.66
C LYS A 30 18.83 7.30 19.40
N VAL A 31 18.11 8.43 19.43
CA VAL A 31 17.45 9.03 18.26
C VAL A 31 18.50 9.45 17.23
N LEU A 32 19.57 10.13 17.63
CA LEU A 32 20.69 10.45 16.74
C LEU A 32 21.25 9.18 16.07
N GLN A 33 21.59 8.16 16.86
CA GLN A 33 22.12 6.90 16.36
C GLN A 33 21.14 6.27 15.36
N SER A 34 19.83 6.27 15.67
CA SER A 34 18.79 5.73 14.78
C SER A 34 18.71 6.50 13.46
N LEU A 35 18.78 7.84 13.49
CA LEU A 35 18.82 8.65 12.26
C LEU A 35 20.08 8.37 11.42
N LEU A 36 21.23 8.18 12.06
CA LEU A 36 22.48 7.83 11.38
C LEU A 36 22.46 6.41 10.76
N HIS A 37 21.63 5.49 11.27
CA HIS A 37 21.41 4.18 10.61
C HIS A 37 20.57 4.31 9.34
N LEU A 38 19.67 5.29 9.29
CA LEU A 38 18.84 5.53 8.13
C LEU A 38 19.61 6.16 6.97
N CYS A 39 20.76 6.79 7.25
CA CYS A 39 21.65 7.34 6.23
C CYS A 39 22.13 6.26 5.23
N PRO A 40 22.22 6.57 3.93
CA PRO A 40 22.89 5.70 2.97
C PRO A 40 24.40 5.57 3.30
N PRO A 41 25.06 4.48 2.87
CA PRO A 41 26.47 4.24 3.15
C PRO A 41 27.43 5.34 2.68
N ILE A 42 27.03 6.13 1.67
CA ILE A 42 27.82 7.27 1.19
C ILE A 42 27.85 8.44 2.19
N MET A 43 26.84 8.55 3.07
CA MET A 43 26.78 9.56 4.13
C MET A 43 27.43 9.06 5.42
N VAL A 44 27.14 7.82 5.82
CA VAL A 44 27.59 7.22 7.08
C VAL A 44 27.85 5.72 6.88
N TRP A 45 29.07 5.26 7.12
CA TRP A 45 29.43 3.85 7.17
C TRP A 45 30.71 3.58 8.00
N PRO A 46 30.74 2.57 8.90
CA PRO A 46 29.59 1.81 9.39
C PRO A 46 28.67 2.68 10.27
N PRO A 47 27.39 2.32 10.43
CA PRO A 47 26.51 2.99 11.39
C PRO A 47 27.01 2.78 12.84
N PRO A 48 26.72 3.71 13.76
CA PRO A 48 27.16 3.59 15.16
C PRO A 48 26.37 2.50 15.91
N PRO A 49 26.78 2.07 17.12
CA PRO A 49 25.91 1.28 18.00
C PRO A 49 24.63 2.04 18.40
N LEU A 50 23.59 1.32 18.84
CA LEU A 50 22.29 1.88 19.29
C LEU A 50 22.13 1.76 20.81
N ASP A 51 23.19 2.08 21.53
CA ASP A 51 23.30 1.95 22.97
C ASP A 51 22.82 3.20 23.72
N GLY A 52 22.51 4.30 23.02
CA GLY A 52 22.20 5.59 23.64
C GLY A 52 23.42 6.27 24.26
N VAL A 53 24.64 5.84 23.93
CA VAL A 53 25.91 6.37 24.45
C VAL A 53 26.66 7.12 23.34
N PHE A 54 27.02 8.38 23.58
CA PHE A 54 27.78 9.19 22.63
C PHE A 54 29.27 8.87 22.76
N GLY A 55 29.66 7.69 22.28
CA GLY A 55 31.04 7.21 22.27
C GLY A 55 31.82 7.58 21.00
N GLN A 56 33.00 6.98 20.83
CA GLN A 56 33.87 7.21 19.67
C GLN A 56 33.19 6.84 18.34
N SER A 57 32.50 5.69 18.27
CA SER A 57 31.82 5.26 17.05
C SER A 57 30.72 6.24 16.62
N THR A 58 29.90 6.72 17.57
CA THR A 58 28.88 7.75 17.30
C THR A 58 29.52 9.05 16.84
N ARG A 59 30.60 9.50 17.49
CA ARG A 59 31.33 10.69 17.05
C ARG A 59 31.87 10.54 15.61
N GLN A 60 32.43 9.38 15.26
CA GLN A 60 32.94 9.16 13.91
C GLN A 60 31.81 9.17 12.87
N ALA A 61 30.67 8.55 13.16
CA ALA A 61 29.49 8.61 12.29
C ALA A 61 28.99 10.05 12.09
N VAL A 62 28.95 10.86 13.16
CA VAL A 62 28.61 12.29 13.06
C VAL A 62 29.62 13.04 12.19
N LYS A 63 30.93 12.79 12.35
CA LYS A 63 31.96 13.39 11.48
C LYS A 63 31.78 13.04 10.01
N GLN A 64 31.41 11.80 9.70
CA GLN A 64 31.17 11.40 8.31
C GLN A 64 29.97 12.15 7.72
N PHE A 65 28.86 12.19 8.47
CA PHE A 65 27.67 12.94 8.10
C PHE A 65 27.98 14.44 7.87
N GLN A 66 28.71 15.05 8.80
CA GLN A 66 29.15 16.45 8.72
C GLN A 66 30.02 16.68 7.48
N ARG A 67 31.06 15.86 7.25
CA ARG A 67 31.92 15.97 6.05
C ARG A 67 31.13 15.87 4.76
N TYR A 68 30.21 14.91 4.70
CA TYR A 68 29.39 14.69 3.51
C TYR A 68 28.60 15.95 3.13
N PHE A 69 28.03 16.65 4.12
CA PHE A 69 27.26 17.86 3.91
C PHE A 69 28.06 19.17 3.96
N GLY A 70 29.39 19.10 4.09
CA GLY A 70 30.27 20.27 4.15
C GLY A 70 30.22 21.05 5.46
N LEU A 71 29.73 20.43 6.55
CA LEU A 71 29.73 21.03 7.90
C LEU A 71 31.11 20.92 8.56
N ALA A 72 31.30 21.64 9.67
CA ALA A 72 32.47 21.44 10.53
C ALA A 72 32.51 20.00 11.05
N ALA A 73 33.48 19.20 10.58
CA ALA A 73 33.59 17.77 10.88
C ALA A 73 34.25 17.47 12.25
N ASP A 74 33.79 18.14 13.30
CA ASP A 74 34.32 18.05 14.66
C ASP A 74 33.72 16.89 15.48
N GLY A 75 32.61 16.32 14.99
CA GLY A 75 31.85 15.26 15.64
C GLY A 75 30.97 15.77 16.78
N VAL A 76 30.63 17.07 16.78
CA VAL A 76 29.74 17.74 17.73
C VAL A 76 28.39 17.97 17.05
N VAL A 77 27.31 17.48 17.66
CA VAL A 77 25.95 17.71 17.17
C VAL A 77 25.41 18.99 17.79
N ASP A 78 25.49 20.06 17.01
CA ASP A 78 25.01 21.40 17.32
C ASP A 78 23.76 21.76 16.49
N GLN A 79 23.33 23.03 16.55
CA GLN A 79 22.12 23.47 15.84
C GLN A 79 22.17 23.26 14.32
N GLU A 80 23.35 23.38 13.71
CA GLU A 80 23.54 23.17 12.27
C GLU A 80 23.46 21.68 11.94
N THR A 81 24.11 20.84 12.73
CA THR A 81 24.03 19.38 12.57
C THR A 81 22.59 18.87 12.77
N TYR A 82 21.87 19.35 13.79
CA TYR A 82 20.43 19.05 13.98
C TYR A 82 19.60 19.49 12.78
N TYR A 83 19.87 20.67 12.23
CA TYR A 83 19.15 21.20 11.08
C TYR A 83 19.29 20.28 9.86
N TYR A 84 20.48 19.76 9.58
CA TYR A 84 20.73 18.80 8.50
C TYR A 84 20.14 17.40 8.78
N LEU A 85 19.94 17.03 10.04
CA LEU A 85 19.15 15.85 10.43
C LEU A 85 17.63 16.08 10.29
N GLY A 86 17.19 17.26 9.84
CA GLY A 86 15.79 17.60 9.63
C GLY A 86 15.07 18.14 10.88
N HIS A 87 15.82 18.63 11.87
CA HIS A 87 15.30 19.10 13.14
C HIS A 87 15.71 20.56 13.42
N ARG A 88 14.74 21.47 13.55
CA ARG A 88 14.99 22.91 13.73
C ARG A 88 15.23 23.23 15.19
N THR A 89 16.41 23.73 15.51
CA THR A 89 16.81 24.19 16.86
C THR A 89 17.48 25.55 16.77
N GLY A 90 17.66 26.22 17.91
CA GLY A 90 18.39 27.48 18.01
C GLY A 90 17.88 28.54 17.03
N SER A 91 18.78 29.13 16.25
CA SER A 91 18.43 30.19 15.28
C SER A 91 17.45 29.73 14.20
N TYR A 92 17.44 28.44 13.83
CA TYR A 92 16.51 27.89 12.84
C TYR A 92 15.07 27.73 13.36
N ALA A 93 14.89 27.79 14.68
CA ALA A 93 13.58 27.82 15.33
C ALA A 93 13.08 29.25 15.57
N HIS A 94 13.87 30.30 15.26
CA HIS A 94 13.48 31.72 15.37
C HIS A 94 12.91 32.11 16.76
N ASN A 95 13.46 31.55 17.84
CA ASN A 95 12.98 31.72 19.23
C ASN A 95 11.55 31.19 19.48
N GLU A 96 11.02 30.38 18.56
CA GLU A 96 9.75 29.69 18.72
C GLU A 96 9.96 28.34 19.44
N PRO A 97 8.89 27.73 20.01
CA PRO A 97 8.98 26.40 20.58
C PRO A 97 9.56 25.40 19.58
N VAL A 98 10.64 24.73 19.98
CA VAL A 98 11.28 23.66 19.19
C VAL A 98 10.36 22.43 19.21
N PHE A 99 10.21 21.74 18.08
CA PHE A 99 9.49 20.47 18.05
C PHE A 99 10.10 19.52 19.09
N SER A 100 9.28 18.81 19.85
CA SER A 100 9.68 18.03 21.03
C SER A 100 10.04 18.82 22.30
N SER A 101 10.14 20.15 22.32
CA SER A 101 10.51 20.87 23.58
C SER A 101 9.46 20.87 24.70
N ARG A 102 8.24 20.41 24.43
CA ARG A 102 7.10 20.35 25.36
C ARG A 102 6.09 19.31 24.90
N LEU A 103 5.17 18.93 25.78
CA LEU A 103 4.00 18.11 25.41
C LEU A 103 3.09 18.87 24.44
N LEU A 104 2.57 18.17 23.42
CA LEU A 104 1.54 18.69 22.53
C LEU A 104 0.27 17.85 22.66
N GLY A 105 -0.86 18.51 22.86
CA GLY A 105 -2.18 17.89 22.93
C GLY A 105 -3.26 18.88 22.53
N TYR A 106 -4.52 18.49 22.63
CA TYR A 106 -5.67 19.32 22.27
C TYR A 106 -5.55 20.76 22.79
N GLY A 107 -5.73 21.74 21.91
CA GLY A 107 -5.61 23.16 22.22
C GLY A 107 -4.19 23.75 22.09
N SER A 108 -3.15 22.91 21.99
CA SER A 108 -1.78 23.38 21.71
C SER A 108 -1.72 24.16 20.39
N ARG A 109 -0.91 25.22 20.35
CA ARG A 109 -0.70 26.04 19.17
C ARG A 109 0.77 26.37 18.97
N GLY A 110 1.16 26.52 17.71
CA GLY A 110 2.47 27.04 17.35
C GLY A 110 3.17 26.29 16.21
N PRO A 111 4.38 26.71 15.88
CA PRO A 111 5.20 26.12 14.82
C PRO A 111 5.61 24.66 15.10
N ASP A 112 5.85 24.30 16.37
CA ASP A 112 6.05 22.92 16.82
C ASP A 112 4.85 22.03 16.53
N THR A 113 3.64 22.58 16.72
CA THR A 113 2.37 21.93 16.41
C THR A 113 2.21 21.76 14.90
N ALA A 114 2.64 22.75 14.10
CA ALA A 114 2.65 22.62 12.65
C ALA A 114 3.68 21.56 12.18
N VAL A 115 4.83 21.43 12.86
CA VAL A 115 5.80 20.35 12.58
C VAL A 115 5.20 18.99 12.90
N LEU A 116 4.52 18.84 14.05
CA LEU A 116 3.79 17.60 14.39
C LEU A 116 2.81 17.24 13.27
N GLN A 117 1.96 18.19 12.87
CA GLN A 117 1.00 17.98 11.79
C GLN A 117 1.67 17.64 10.47
N ASN A 118 2.75 18.30 10.08
CA ASN A 118 3.47 18.00 8.84
C ASN A 118 4.12 16.60 8.87
N ARG A 119 4.68 16.18 10.01
CA ARG A 119 5.25 14.83 10.19
C ARG A 119 4.16 13.76 10.09
N LEU A 120 3.03 13.97 10.77
CA LEU A 120 1.85 13.09 10.66
C LEU A 120 1.30 13.09 9.23
N ALA A 121 1.23 14.24 8.57
CA ALA A 121 0.74 14.37 7.21
C ALA A 121 1.61 13.62 6.21
N ALA A 122 2.93 13.66 6.35
CA ALA A 122 3.89 12.94 5.51
C ALA A 122 4.10 11.48 5.93
N PHE A 123 3.39 10.98 6.93
CA PHE A 123 3.44 9.58 7.31
C PHE A 123 2.73 8.72 6.24
N ARG A 124 3.30 7.57 5.87
CA ARG A 124 2.70 6.69 4.84
C ARG A 124 1.32 6.15 5.23
N ARG A 125 1.01 6.07 6.52
CA ARG A 125 -0.33 5.76 7.06
C ARG A 125 -1.03 7.02 7.60
N THR A 126 -0.75 8.19 7.02
CA THR A 126 -1.37 9.45 7.44
C THR A 126 -2.89 9.32 7.46
N GLN A 127 -3.47 9.79 8.55
CA GLN A 127 -4.92 9.97 8.71
C GLN A 127 -5.28 11.47 8.81
N LEU A 128 -4.31 12.35 8.54
CA LEU A 128 -4.55 13.78 8.45
C LEU A 128 -5.18 14.09 7.08
N ASN A 129 -6.21 14.92 7.07
CA ASN A 129 -6.98 15.26 5.87
C ASN A 129 -6.84 16.72 5.43
N ARG A 130 -6.00 17.49 6.13
CA ARG A 130 -5.87 18.93 5.94
C ARG A 130 -4.40 19.35 6.10
N PRO A 131 -3.94 20.41 5.40
CA PRO A 131 -2.59 20.91 5.61
C PRO A 131 -2.38 21.40 7.04
N ALA A 132 -1.15 21.30 7.54
CA ALA A 132 -0.79 21.83 8.85
C ALA A 132 -1.12 23.32 8.96
N ASN A 133 -1.74 23.68 10.09
CA ASN A 133 -2.16 25.04 10.44
C ASN A 133 -1.62 25.51 11.80
N GLY A 134 -0.86 24.65 12.50
CA GLY A 134 -0.27 24.95 13.81
C GLY A 134 -1.27 24.96 14.95
N ARG A 135 -2.48 24.39 14.79
CA ARG A 135 -3.49 24.25 15.84
C ARG A 135 -3.79 22.77 16.08
N PHE A 136 -3.58 22.30 17.29
CA PHE A 136 -3.88 20.94 17.69
C PHE A 136 -5.38 20.82 17.98
N ASP A 137 -6.13 20.43 16.96
CA ASP A 137 -7.57 20.21 16.98
C ASP A 137 -7.91 18.71 17.10
N PHE A 138 -9.20 18.39 17.09
CA PHE A 138 -9.70 17.00 17.13
C PHE A 138 -9.10 16.14 16.00
N SER A 139 -8.98 16.66 14.78
CA SER A 139 -8.39 15.92 13.67
C SER A 139 -6.91 15.61 13.89
N THR A 140 -6.16 16.53 14.48
CA THR A 140 -4.77 16.31 14.85
C THR A 140 -4.64 15.25 15.94
N GLU A 141 -5.54 15.27 16.94
CA GLU A 141 -5.60 14.25 17.98
C GLU A 141 -5.87 12.86 17.42
N GLN A 142 -6.88 12.72 16.55
CA GLN A 142 -7.22 11.44 15.93
C GLN A 142 -6.08 10.90 15.07
N ALA A 143 -5.45 11.75 14.26
CA ALA A 143 -4.28 11.37 13.47
C ALA A 143 -3.12 10.91 14.36
N LEU A 144 -2.92 11.57 15.50
CA LEU A 144 -1.89 11.19 16.47
C LEU A 144 -2.23 9.86 17.17
N ARG A 145 -3.49 9.62 17.56
CA ARG A 145 -3.92 8.33 18.12
C ARG A 145 -3.71 7.19 17.12
N CYS A 146 -4.02 7.40 15.85
CA CYS A 146 -3.73 6.44 14.79
C CYS A 146 -2.23 6.14 14.70
N PHE A 147 -1.37 7.18 14.70
CA PHE A 147 0.07 7.01 14.75
C PHE A 147 0.53 6.23 15.99
N GLN A 148 0.06 6.60 17.19
CA GLN A 148 0.38 5.91 18.44
C GLN A 148 -0.03 4.43 18.41
N SER A 149 -1.21 4.12 17.85
CA SER A 149 -1.70 2.74 17.74
C SER A 149 -0.82 1.83 16.87
N CYS A 150 0.02 2.43 16.01
CA CYS A 150 1.00 1.71 15.21
C CYS A 150 2.20 1.23 16.04
N PHE A 151 2.35 1.62 17.31
CA PHE A 151 3.51 1.25 18.12
C PHE A 151 3.07 0.61 19.44
N PRO A 152 3.53 -0.62 19.75
CA PRO A 152 3.14 -1.31 20.98
C PRO A 152 3.54 -0.61 22.26
N ASP A 153 4.65 0.11 22.21
CA ASP A 153 5.28 0.82 23.31
C ASP A 153 4.69 2.23 23.53
N LEU A 154 3.81 2.71 22.64
CA LEU A 154 3.14 4.00 22.82
C LEU A 154 1.75 3.83 23.44
N LYS A 155 1.43 4.70 24.40
CA LYS A 155 0.07 4.89 24.87
C LYS A 155 -0.75 5.62 23.80
N THR A 156 -1.93 5.12 23.48
CA THR A 156 -2.85 5.75 22.52
C THR A 156 -3.74 6.78 23.21
N ASP A 157 -3.15 7.87 23.70
CA ASP A 157 -3.83 8.93 24.48
C ASP A 157 -4.03 10.26 23.73
N GLY A 158 -3.56 10.38 22.49
CA GLY A 158 -3.67 11.61 21.70
C GLY A 158 -2.76 12.74 22.16
N ILE A 159 -1.75 12.45 22.98
CA ILE A 159 -0.76 13.42 23.46
C ILE A 159 0.61 13.09 22.87
N ALA A 160 1.24 14.06 22.22
CA ALA A 160 2.61 13.92 21.74
C ALA A 160 3.56 14.20 22.91
N GLY A 161 4.03 13.12 23.52
CA GLY A 161 5.04 13.12 24.56
C GLY A 161 6.43 12.66 24.07
N PRO A 162 7.40 12.58 25.00
CA PRO A 162 8.77 12.11 24.78
C PRO A 162 8.92 10.94 23.79
N GLU A 163 8.32 9.79 24.07
CA GLU A 163 8.45 8.57 23.29
C GLU A 163 7.80 8.70 21.91
N VAL A 164 6.70 9.47 21.83
CA VAL A 164 6.00 9.77 20.58
C VAL A 164 6.87 10.62 19.67
N PHE A 165 7.60 11.60 20.22
CA PHE A 165 8.54 12.42 19.45
C PHE A 165 9.69 11.60 18.88
N ASP A 166 10.26 10.68 19.67
CA ASP A 166 11.31 9.78 19.21
C ASP A 166 10.84 8.96 18.00
N LYS A 167 9.62 8.39 18.06
CA LYS A 167 9.03 7.67 16.91
C LYS A 167 8.78 8.59 15.72
N LEU A 168 8.24 9.79 15.92
CA LEU A 168 7.99 10.75 14.82
C LEU A 168 9.29 11.17 14.13
N LEU A 169 10.39 11.32 14.87
CA LEU A 169 11.68 11.67 14.27
C LEU A 169 12.23 10.54 13.39
N CYS A 170 12.09 9.29 13.81
CA CYS A 170 12.64 8.13 13.08
C CYS A 170 11.72 7.60 11.97
N TRP A 171 10.40 7.65 12.15
CA TRP A 171 9.42 7.05 11.21
C TRP A 171 8.74 8.05 10.29
N CYS A 172 8.81 9.35 10.61
CA CYS A 172 8.27 10.43 9.79
C CYS A 172 9.39 11.43 9.45
N PRO A 173 10.34 11.06 8.56
CA PRO A 173 11.53 11.87 8.29
C PRO A 173 11.23 13.22 7.61
N LEU A 174 10.07 13.36 6.97
CA LEU A 174 9.61 14.60 6.36
C LEU A 174 8.76 15.45 7.31
N GLY A 175 8.61 16.74 7.01
CA GLY A 175 7.74 17.65 7.76
C GLY A 175 8.40 18.41 8.92
N GLY A 176 9.67 18.11 9.22
CA GLY A 176 10.47 18.84 10.22
C GLY A 176 10.85 20.28 9.80
N ARG A 177 11.01 20.50 8.49
CA ARG A 177 11.43 21.76 7.86
C ARG A 177 10.66 21.98 6.56
N THR A 178 10.66 23.20 6.07
CA THR A 178 10.27 23.48 4.67
C THR A 178 11.48 23.27 3.76
N LEU A 179 11.35 22.40 2.76
CA LEU A 179 12.46 22.10 1.83
C LEU A 179 12.29 22.88 0.53
N LYS A 180 13.40 23.38 0.00
CA LYS A 180 13.49 24.11 -1.27
C LYS A 180 14.92 23.99 -1.79
N LYS A 181 15.16 24.41 -3.03
CA LYS A 181 16.50 24.44 -3.62
C LYS A 181 17.54 25.04 -2.67
N GLY A 182 18.68 24.36 -2.54
CA GLY A 182 19.76 24.72 -1.60
C GLY A 182 19.54 24.25 -0.16
N ARG A 183 18.40 23.64 0.18
CA ARG A 183 18.26 22.90 1.45
C ARG A 183 18.86 21.52 1.31
N HIS A 184 19.61 21.09 2.31
CA HIS A 184 20.31 19.81 2.29
C HIS A 184 20.07 19.09 3.62
N GLY A 185 20.20 17.76 3.61
CA GLY A 185 20.05 16.95 4.81
C GLY A 185 19.36 15.60 4.58
N LEU A 186 19.13 14.91 5.69
CA LEU A 186 18.52 13.59 5.70
C LEU A 186 17.05 13.62 5.24
N ASP A 187 16.28 14.63 5.65
CA ASP A 187 14.90 14.83 5.17
C ASP A 187 14.82 15.07 3.65
N THR A 188 15.82 15.74 3.07
CA THR A 188 15.93 15.95 1.63
C THR A 188 16.21 14.65 0.89
N TYR A 189 17.02 13.77 1.48
CA TYR A 189 17.25 12.42 0.94
C TYR A 189 15.96 11.61 0.92
N PHE A 190 15.16 11.68 1.98
CA PHE A 190 13.85 11.02 2.01
C PHE A 190 12.84 11.62 1.04
N LEU A 191 12.85 12.94 0.82
CA LEU A 191 12.02 13.56 -0.23
C LEU A 191 12.39 13.00 -1.61
N GLN A 192 13.70 12.96 -1.94
CA GLN A 192 14.18 12.39 -3.20
C GLN A 192 13.82 10.91 -3.33
N TYR A 193 13.97 10.13 -2.26
CA TYR A 193 13.59 8.72 -2.24
C TYR A 193 12.09 8.53 -2.53
N ILE A 194 11.22 9.31 -1.88
CA ILE A 194 9.78 9.22 -2.13
C ILE A 194 9.42 9.65 -3.55
N LEU A 195 10.01 10.74 -4.06
CA LEU A 195 9.82 11.16 -5.45
C LEU A 195 10.35 10.11 -6.44
N PHE A 196 11.41 9.37 -6.08
CA PHE A 196 11.91 8.23 -6.86
C PHE A 196 10.92 7.06 -6.85
N GLN A 197 10.39 6.70 -5.67
CA GLN A 197 9.34 5.69 -5.54
C GLN A 197 8.10 6.04 -6.36
N LEU A 198 7.77 7.33 -6.48
CA LEU A 198 6.65 7.85 -7.27
C LEU A 198 7.02 8.11 -8.74
N GLY A 199 8.23 7.79 -9.20
CA GLY A 199 8.64 7.96 -10.60
C GLY A 199 8.90 9.39 -11.07
N TYR A 200 8.87 10.38 -10.17
CA TYR A 200 9.21 11.78 -10.47
C TYR A 200 10.72 12.07 -10.45
N TYR A 201 11.49 11.24 -9.75
CA TYR A 201 12.95 11.35 -9.62
C TYR A 201 13.63 10.09 -10.14
N SER A 202 14.73 10.22 -10.88
CA SER A 202 15.40 9.10 -11.55
C SER A 202 16.89 8.97 -11.21
N LYS A 203 17.40 9.80 -10.30
CA LYS A 203 18.79 9.75 -9.86
C LYS A 203 18.89 9.11 -8.48
N THR A 204 20.08 8.66 -8.12
CA THR A 204 20.37 8.17 -6.78
C THR A 204 20.12 9.28 -5.76
N PRO A 205 19.21 9.09 -4.78
CA PRO A 205 18.98 10.08 -3.72
C PRO A 205 20.27 10.35 -2.94
N ASN A 206 20.58 11.62 -2.72
CA ASN A 206 21.85 12.08 -2.16
C ASN A 206 21.69 13.13 -1.05
N GLY A 207 20.48 13.59 -0.74
CA GLY A 207 20.24 14.58 0.31
C GLY A 207 20.54 16.03 -0.06
N PHE A 208 20.88 16.32 -1.31
CA PHE A 208 21.08 17.68 -1.81
C PHE A 208 19.90 18.14 -2.67
N PHE A 209 19.13 19.13 -2.22
CA PHE A 209 18.02 19.70 -2.99
C PHE A 209 18.57 20.59 -4.12
N ASP A 210 18.95 19.94 -5.20
CA ASP A 210 19.45 20.53 -6.44
C ASP A 210 18.31 20.86 -7.42
N GLN A 211 18.67 21.33 -8.62
CA GLN A 211 17.71 21.62 -9.69
C GLN A 211 16.91 20.38 -10.13
N ARG A 212 17.49 19.18 -10.03
CA ARG A 212 16.80 17.93 -10.41
C ARG A 212 15.70 17.61 -9.40
N THR A 213 15.99 17.79 -8.12
CA THR A 213 15.03 17.62 -7.02
C THR A 213 13.90 18.64 -7.13
N GLU A 214 14.22 19.90 -7.42
CA GLU A 214 13.26 20.97 -7.68
C GLU A 214 12.33 20.62 -8.85
N LYS A 215 12.89 20.18 -9.99
CA LYS A 215 12.10 19.77 -11.15
C LYS A 215 11.16 18.59 -10.85
N ALA A 216 11.66 17.59 -10.13
CA ALA A 216 10.84 16.44 -9.73
C ALA A 216 9.68 16.86 -8.81
N LEU A 217 9.96 17.74 -7.84
CA LEU A 217 8.93 18.25 -6.95
C LEU A 217 7.91 19.13 -7.69
N LEU A 218 8.35 19.99 -8.60
CA LEU A 218 7.45 20.80 -9.43
C LEU A 218 6.49 19.93 -10.24
N GLN A 219 7.00 18.86 -10.87
CA GLN A 219 6.16 17.92 -11.61
C GLN A 219 5.16 17.22 -10.69
N PHE A 220 5.60 16.74 -9.52
CA PHE A 220 4.71 16.15 -8.53
C PHE A 220 3.61 17.13 -8.08
N GLN A 221 3.96 18.39 -7.81
CA GLN A 221 3.00 19.41 -7.39
C GLN A 221 1.97 19.73 -8.48
N GLN A 222 2.40 19.81 -9.75
CA GLN A 222 1.52 19.98 -10.90
C GLN A 222 0.52 18.84 -11.00
N ASP A 223 1.01 17.60 -10.97
CA ASP A 223 0.19 16.40 -11.02
C ASP A 223 -0.76 16.31 -9.82
N ALA A 224 -0.30 16.69 -8.63
CA ALA A 224 -1.13 16.73 -7.43
C ALA A 224 -2.20 17.85 -7.48
N GLY A 225 -2.12 18.80 -8.42
CA GLY A 225 -3.04 19.93 -8.49
C GLY A 225 -2.86 20.94 -7.34
N ILE A 226 -1.65 21.03 -6.78
CA ILE A 226 -1.29 22.05 -5.78
C ILE A 226 -0.39 23.11 -6.42
N ALA A 227 -0.10 24.20 -5.69
CA ALA A 227 0.83 25.22 -6.17
C ALA A 227 2.20 24.59 -6.47
N ALA A 228 2.63 24.68 -7.73
CA ALA A 228 3.92 24.16 -8.20
C ALA A 228 5.01 25.23 -8.00
N ASP A 229 5.40 25.43 -6.75
CA ASP A 229 6.39 26.44 -6.33
C ASP A 229 7.80 25.86 -6.11
N GLY A 230 7.98 24.54 -6.24
CA GLY A 230 9.25 23.87 -6.00
C GLY A 230 9.63 23.83 -4.52
N VAL A 231 8.67 24.08 -3.62
CA VAL A 231 8.84 24.11 -2.18
C VAL A 231 8.04 22.97 -1.53
N ALA A 232 8.71 22.09 -0.79
CA ALA A 232 8.04 21.08 0.01
C ALA A 232 7.54 21.71 1.32
N GLY A 233 6.29 22.19 1.28
CA GLY A 233 5.54 22.72 2.41
C GLY A 233 4.40 21.80 2.87
N ASN A 234 3.49 22.34 3.71
CA ASN A 234 2.39 21.57 4.31
C ASN A 234 1.49 20.84 3.30
N LYS A 235 1.14 21.47 2.17
CA LYS A 235 0.37 20.86 1.08
C LYS A 235 1.15 19.72 0.41
N SER A 236 2.43 19.95 0.11
CA SER A 236 3.30 18.94 -0.49
C SER A 236 3.47 17.72 0.43
N TYR A 237 3.66 17.94 1.73
CA TYR A 237 3.78 16.85 2.72
C TYR A 237 2.51 16.02 2.86
N LEU A 238 1.36 16.67 2.91
CA LEU A 238 0.08 15.98 2.92
C LEU A 238 -0.13 15.16 1.63
N ALA A 239 0.20 15.75 0.47
CA ALA A 239 0.13 15.06 -0.82
C ALA A 239 0.98 13.81 -0.84
N LEU A 240 2.26 13.95 -0.50
CA LEU A 240 3.20 12.82 -0.44
C LEU A 240 2.69 11.73 0.49
N GLY A 241 2.23 12.08 1.70
CA GLY A 241 1.69 11.11 2.65
C GLY A 241 0.52 10.29 2.13
N THR A 242 -0.40 10.92 1.38
CA THR A 242 -1.58 10.22 0.85
C THR A 242 -1.26 9.29 -0.32
N VAL A 243 -0.33 9.67 -1.20
CA VAL A 243 0.06 8.84 -2.34
C VAL A 243 1.18 7.85 -2.02
N MET A 244 1.89 7.99 -0.90
CA MET A 244 2.91 7.01 -0.51
C MET A 244 2.31 5.61 -0.37
N PRO A 245 2.88 4.58 -1.03
CA PRO A 245 2.34 3.22 -1.01
C PRO A 245 2.33 2.66 0.42
N PHE A 246 1.25 1.96 0.76
CA PHE A 246 1.14 1.21 2.00
C PHE A 246 0.35 -0.08 1.72
N PRO A 247 0.86 -1.27 2.09
CA PRO A 247 2.24 -1.53 2.49
C PRO A 247 3.23 -1.10 1.38
N ASN A 248 4.51 -0.92 1.74
CA ASN A 248 5.52 -0.45 0.78
C ASN A 248 5.86 -1.54 -0.25
N HIS A 249 5.08 -1.58 -1.32
CA HIS A 249 5.12 -2.62 -2.34
C HIS A 249 6.14 -2.37 -3.46
N ARG A 250 6.94 -1.30 -3.36
CA ARG A 250 8.03 -1.00 -4.29
C ARG A 250 9.37 -1.21 -3.59
N TYR A 251 9.87 -2.43 -3.70
CA TYR A 251 11.13 -2.79 -3.07
C TYR A 251 12.32 -2.37 -3.94
N TYR A 252 13.23 -1.60 -3.34
CA TYR A 252 14.54 -1.29 -3.90
C TYR A 252 15.62 -1.64 -2.90
N TYR A 253 16.57 -2.46 -3.33
CA TYR A 253 17.78 -2.72 -2.58
C TYR A 253 18.67 -1.48 -2.62
N ARG A 254 19.09 -1.01 -1.45
CA ARG A 254 20.06 0.09 -1.33
C ARG A 254 21.46 -0.50 -1.29
N ALA A 255 22.25 -0.28 -2.34
CA ALA A 255 23.59 -0.82 -2.44
C ALA A 255 24.48 -0.41 -1.26
N ALA A 256 25.11 -1.39 -0.63
CA ALA A 256 26.11 -1.21 0.41
C ALA A 256 27.47 -0.79 -0.18
N SER A 257 28.39 -0.34 0.66
CA SER A 257 29.77 -0.14 0.23
C SER A 257 30.39 -1.46 -0.22
N LYS A 258 31.02 -1.47 -1.41
CA LYS A 258 31.65 -2.64 -2.05
C LYS A 258 30.70 -3.74 -2.53
N ASP A 259 29.39 -3.50 -2.55
CA ASP A 259 28.47 -4.43 -3.21
C ASP A 259 28.81 -4.57 -4.69
N ASN A 260 28.65 -5.79 -5.21
CA ASN A 260 28.62 -6.09 -6.63
C ASN A 260 27.40 -6.96 -6.98
N VAL A 261 27.11 -7.04 -8.28
CA VAL A 261 25.94 -7.80 -8.80
C VAL A 261 25.91 -9.23 -8.25
N ALA A 262 27.05 -9.94 -8.22
CA ALA A 262 27.10 -11.33 -7.79
C ALA A 262 26.82 -11.52 -6.29
N GLN A 263 27.19 -10.56 -5.44
CA GLN A 263 26.88 -10.59 -4.01
C GLN A 263 25.39 -10.34 -3.76
N ILE A 264 24.80 -9.38 -4.46
CA ILE A 264 23.36 -9.07 -4.37
C ILE A 264 22.53 -10.24 -4.91
N ALA A 265 22.92 -10.80 -6.06
CA ALA A 265 22.28 -11.96 -6.66
C ALA A 265 22.26 -13.15 -5.68
N ARG A 266 23.38 -13.44 -5.00
CA ARG A 266 23.45 -14.47 -3.94
C ARG A 266 22.58 -14.14 -2.73
N LEU A 267 22.55 -12.88 -2.29
CA LEU A 267 21.72 -12.45 -1.16
C LEU A 267 20.23 -12.73 -1.42
N PHE A 268 19.75 -12.54 -2.66
CA PHE A 268 18.33 -12.75 -3.00
C PHE A 268 18.02 -14.08 -3.68
N ASN A 269 19.02 -14.96 -3.89
CA ASN A 269 18.90 -16.18 -4.69
C ASN A 269 18.33 -15.90 -6.10
N LYS A 270 18.94 -14.93 -6.80
CA LYS A 270 18.66 -14.52 -8.18
C LYS A 270 19.87 -14.75 -9.09
N SER A 271 19.67 -14.70 -10.40
CA SER A 271 20.79 -14.67 -11.35
C SER A 271 21.37 -13.26 -11.45
N SER A 272 22.69 -13.14 -11.69
CA SER A 272 23.31 -11.84 -11.96
C SER A 272 22.74 -11.17 -13.21
N GLU A 273 22.37 -11.96 -14.22
CA GLU A 273 21.79 -11.47 -15.47
C GLU A 273 20.45 -10.78 -15.24
N ASP A 274 19.58 -11.34 -14.40
CA ASP A 274 18.29 -10.71 -14.08
C ASP A 274 18.47 -9.40 -13.33
N ILE A 275 19.45 -9.32 -12.42
CA ILE A 275 19.78 -8.05 -11.73
C ILE A 275 20.28 -7.01 -12.74
N ILE A 276 21.20 -7.39 -13.64
CA ILE A 276 21.76 -6.50 -14.65
C ILE A 276 20.66 -5.98 -15.57
N LYS A 277 19.84 -6.86 -16.13
CA LYS A 277 18.74 -6.49 -17.04
C LYS A 277 17.69 -5.62 -16.36
N SER A 278 17.26 -5.98 -15.14
CA SER A 278 16.24 -5.23 -14.40
C SER A 278 16.67 -3.81 -14.06
N ASN A 279 17.98 -3.57 -13.96
CA ASN A 279 18.57 -2.28 -13.60
C ASN A 279 19.29 -1.58 -14.74
N GLN A 280 19.29 -2.17 -15.95
CA GLN A 280 19.97 -1.64 -17.14
C GLN A 280 21.45 -1.31 -16.87
N LEU A 281 22.16 -2.18 -16.13
CA LEU A 281 23.57 -1.95 -15.80
C LEU A 281 24.45 -2.11 -17.05
N ALA A 282 25.36 -1.16 -17.24
CA ALA A 282 26.20 -1.10 -18.44
C ALA A 282 27.44 -2.00 -18.34
N ALA A 283 27.76 -2.67 -19.44
CA ALA A 283 29.01 -3.40 -19.63
C ALA A 283 30.22 -2.43 -19.75
N PRO A 284 31.46 -2.89 -19.49
CA PRO A 284 31.84 -4.25 -19.10
C PRO A 284 31.79 -4.52 -17.59
N ASP A 285 31.84 -3.47 -16.75
CA ASP A 285 32.10 -3.62 -15.31
C ASP A 285 30.84 -3.83 -14.47
N PHE A 286 29.65 -3.53 -15.02
CA PHE A 286 28.36 -3.61 -14.33
C PHE A 286 28.41 -2.98 -12.93
N SER A 287 29.04 -1.80 -12.86
CA SER A 287 29.36 -1.14 -11.60
C SER A 287 28.12 -0.71 -10.83
N ILE A 288 28.20 -0.78 -9.50
CA ILE A 288 27.16 -0.37 -8.58
C ILE A 288 27.75 0.69 -7.64
N GLU A 289 27.08 1.83 -7.55
CA GLU A 289 27.50 2.91 -6.66
C GLU A 289 26.94 2.70 -5.24
N PRO A 290 27.70 2.99 -4.17
CA PRO A 290 27.17 2.97 -2.82
C PRO A 290 25.94 3.87 -2.67
N GLY A 291 24.84 3.32 -2.16
CA GLY A 291 23.56 4.01 -2.03
C GLY A 291 22.67 3.98 -3.28
N GLN A 292 23.15 3.45 -4.42
CA GLN A 292 22.34 3.23 -5.61
C GLN A 292 21.13 2.34 -5.28
N LEU A 293 19.98 2.70 -5.83
CA LEU A 293 18.73 1.97 -5.66
C LEU A 293 18.56 0.97 -6.80
N LEU A 294 18.50 -0.30 -6.45
CA LEU A 294 18.41 -1.39 -7.42
C LEU A 294 17.08 -2.12 -7.26
N VAL A 295 16.39 -2.30 -8.38
CA VAL A 295 15.27 -3.23 -8.51
C VAL A 295 15.81 -4.65 -8.35
N ILE A 296 15.26 -5.38 -7.39
CA ILE A 296 15.46 -6.82 -7.32
C ILE A 296 14.26 -7.48 -8.01
N PRO A 297 14.47 -8.31 -9.04
CA PRO A 297 13.38 -8.88 -9.81
C PRO A 297 12.50 -9.77 -8.93
N PRO A 298 11.17 -9.72 -9.08
CA PRO A 298 10.27 -10.65 -8.41
C PRO A 298 10.49 -12.09 -8.92
N PRO A 299 9.99 -13.12 -8.21
CA PRO A 299 9.21 -13.03 -6.99
C PRO A 299 10.05 -12.65 -5.77
N LEU A 300 9.49 -11.83 -4.89
CA LEU A 300 10.06 -11.47 -3.59
C LEU A 300 9.02 -11.66 -2.49
N THR A 301 9.37 -12.44 -1.47
CA THR A 301 8.48 -12.67 -0.32
C THR A 301 8.80 -11.70 0.79
N PHE A 302 7.76 -11.12 1.38
CA PHE A 302 7.83 -10.20 2.49
C PHE A 302 7.11 -10.78 3.69
N HIS A 303 7.65 -10.52 4.87
CA HIS A 303 6.93 -10.63 6.13
C HIS A 303 6.28 -9.27 6.44
N LEU A 304 4.96 -9.30 6.67
CA LEU A 304 4.17 -8.20 7.20
C LEU A 304 4.32 -8.17 8.72
N THR A 305 5.12 -7.25 9.21
CA THR A 305 5.49 -7.12 10.63
C THR A 305 4.26 -7.08 11.53
N ALA A 306 4.18 -7.93 12.55
CA ALA A 306 3.18 -7.85 13.60
C ALA A 306 3.60 -6.89 14.72
N LYS A 307 2.67 -6.59 15.62
CA LYS A 307 2.92 -5.82 16.84
C LYS A 307 4.02 -6.50 17.66
N GLY A 308 5.14 -5.80 17.86
CA GLY A 308 6.29 -6.29 18.64
C GLY A 308 7.38 -6.97 17.82
N ASP A 309 7.22 -7.13 16.51
CA ASP A 309 8.27 -7.74 15.69
C ASP A 309 9.54 -6.88 15.61
N THR A 310 10.67 -7.57 15.50
CA THR A 310 12.00 -6.99 15.26
C THR A 310 12.69 -7.75 14.12
N LEU A 311 13.81 -7.26 13.59
CA LEU A 311 14.54 -8.03 12.60
C LEU A 311 15.12 -9.33 13.18
N GLU A 312 15.49 -9.34 14.46
CA GLU A 312 16.01 -10.50 15.17
C GLU A 312 15.00 -11.65 15.25
N ASN A 313 13.77 -11.36 15.67
CA ASN A 313 12.77 -12.41 15.83
C ASN A 313 12.24 -12.91 14.46
N ILE A 314 12.18 -12.05 13.45
CA ILE A 314 11.84 -12.42 12.07
C ILE A 314 12.94 -13.30 11.47
N ALA A 315 14.21 -12.92 11.63
CA ALA A 315 15.36 -13.69 11.19
C ALA A 315 15.32 -15.11 11.77
N HIS A 316 15.09 -15.22 13.08
CA HIS A 316 14.94 -16.50 13.76
C HIS A 316 13.74 -17.31 13.22
N ARG A 317 12.57 -16.69 13.08
CA ARG A 317 11.32 -17.33 12.61
C ARG A 317 11.49 -18.01 11.24
N TYR A 318 12.20 -17.36 10.32
CA TYR A 318 12.38 -17.84 8.95
C TYR A 318 13.73 -18.52 8.71
N ALA A 319 14.52 -18.76 9.76
CA ALA A 319 15.88 -19.31 9.67
C ALA A 319 16.79 -18.55 8.68
N ILE A 320 16.69 -17.22 8.69
CA ILE A 320 17.52 -16.32 7.87
C ILE A 320 18.62 -15.75 8.77
N PRO A 321 19.90 -15.75 8.36
CA PRO A 321 20.94 -15.04 9.09
C PRO A 321 20.58 -13.56 9.31
N LEU A 322 20.65 -13.09 10.55
CA LEU A 322 20.23 -11.73 10.92
C LEU A 322 20.94 -10.66 10.08
N GLU A 323 22.23 -10.83 9.81
CA GLU A 323 23.00 -9.88 9.00
C GLU A 323 22.54 -9.84 7.54
N ASP A 324 22.13 -10.97 6.96
CA ASP A 324 21.53 -10.99 5.62
C ASP A 324 20.16 -10.29 5.61
N LEU A 325 19.35 -10.49 6.66
CA LEU A 325 18.05 -9.82 6.78
C LEU A 325 18.20 -8.31 6.95
N LYS A 326 19.12 -7.85 7.82
CA LYS A 326 19.46 -6.44 8.02
C LYS A 326 19.97 -5.81 6.72
N ARG A 327 20.89 -6.49 6.04
CA ARG A 327 21.43 -6.04 4.77
C ARG A 327 20.37 -5.91 3.69
N ALA A 328 19.40 -6.83 3.63
CA ALA A 328 18.29 -6.76 2.68
C ALA A 328 17.24 -5.68 3.05
N ASN A 329 17.20 -5.21 4.30
CA ASN A 329 16.22 -4.25 4.79
C ASN A 329 16.85 -2.99 5.42
N PRO A 330 17.72 -2.25 4.70
CA PRO A 330 18.53 -1.18 5.28
C PRO A 330 17.75 0.09 5.62
N TRP A 331 16.47 0.16 5.22
CA TRP A 331 15.57 1.31 5.44
C TRP A 331 14.78 1.22 6.74
N LEU A 332 14.78 0.05 7.37
CA LEU A 332 14.02 -0.17 8.58
C LEU A 332 14.85 0.33 9.76
N PRO A 333 14.27 1.20 10.62
CA PRO A 333 14.96 1.58 11.83
C PRO A 333 15.13 0.34 12.73
N PRO A 334 16.18 0.33 13.54
CA PRO A 334 16.44 -0.76 14.47
C PRO A 334 15.37 -0.84 15.58
N GLY A 335 15.24 -2.02 16.18
CA GLY A 335 14.30 -2.28 17.28
C GLY A 335 12.92 -2.72 16.79
N THR A 336 11.87 -2.33 17.51
CA THR A 336 10.50 -2.71 17.18
C THR A 336 10.02 -2.05 15.89
N LEU A 337 9.59 -2.89 14.96
CA LEU A 337 9.07 -2.48 13.67
C LEU A 337 7.60 -2.06 13.78
N MET A 338 7.20 -1.12 12.94
CA MET A 338 5.81 -0.72 12.81
C MET A 338 5.00 -1.86 12.17
N PRO A 339 3.80 -2.20 12.64
CA PRO A 339 2.96 -3.24 12.04
C PRO A 339 2.60 -2.98 10.58
N ASP A 340 2.51 -4.08 9.84
CA ASP A 340 2.17 -4.20 8.42
C ASP A 340 3.19 -3.55 7.48
N ASP A 341 4.40 -3.25 7.99
CA ASP A 341 5.56 -3.00 7.14
C ASP A 341 6.03 -4.28 6.47
N MET A 342 6.58 -4.10 5.28
CA MET A 342 7.15 -5.18 4.50
C MET A 342 8.64 -5.33 4.82
N VAL A 343 9.00 -6.45 5.45
CA VAL A 343 10.38 -6.92 5.60
C VAL A 343 10.63 -7.94 4.50
N VAL A 344 11.51 -7.65 3.54
CA VAL A 344 11.87 -8.64 2.52
C VAL A 344 12.60 -9.81 3.18
N LEU A 345 12.22 -11.02 2.82
CA LEU A 345 12.83 -12.27 3.30
C LEU A 345 13.82 -12.78 2.25
N PRO A 346 15.12 -12.44 2.32
CA PRO A 346 16.08 -12.84 1.31
C PRO A 346 16.16 -14.36 1.18
N ARG A 347 16.17 -14.87 -0.06
CA ARG A 347 16.19 -16.29 -0.44
C ARG A 347 14.96 -17.11 -0.05
N HIS A 348 13.99 -16.54 0.66
CA HIS A 348 12.75 -17.23 0.98
C HIS A 348 11.88 -17.38 -0.28
N ARG A 349 11.44 -18.61 -0.54
CA ARG A 349 10.57 -18.95 -1.66
C ARG A 349 9.32 -19.66 -1.16
N GLN A 350 8.23 -19.45 -1.87
CA GLN A 350 6.99 -20.19 -1.70
C GLN A 350 6.63 -20.80 -3.05
N ASP A 351 6.25 -22.06 -3.02
CA ASP A 351 5.80 -22.77 -4.22
C ASP A 351 4.28 -22.64 -4.32
N TYR A 352 3.83 -22.20 -5.49
CA TYR A 352 2.40 -22.02 -5.76
C TYR A 352 1.97 -22.95 -6.90
N GLN A 353 0.72 -23.40 -6.84
CA GLN A 353 0.16 -24.32 -7.83
C GLN A 353 -0.73 -23.59 -8.84
N GLY A 354 -0.74 -24.08 -10.08
CA GLY A 354 -1.59 -23.57 -11.14
C GLY A 354 -1.05 -22.31 -11.82
N SER A 355 -1.97 -21.47 -12.28
CA SER A 355 -1.67 -20.28 -13.07
C SER A 355 -2.51 -19.10 -12.63
N ILE A 356 -2.08 -17.90 -12.99
CA ILE A 356 -2.85 -16.66 -12.82
C ILE A 356 -3.00 -16.02 -14.19
N ILE A 357 -4.23 -15.70 -14.58
CA ILE A 357 -4.48 -14.82 -15.73
C ILE A 357 -4.74 -13.41 -15.25
N TYR A 358 -4.22 -12.43 -15.98
CA TYR A 358 -4.37 -11.02 -15.66
C TYR A 358 -4.29 -10.16 -16.92
N LEU A 359 -4.67 -8.88 -16.79
CA LEU A 359 -4.48 -7.88 -17.84
C LEU A 359 -3.28 -6.99 -17.53
N GLU A 360 -2.33 -6.91 -18.47
CA GLU A 360 -1.34 -5.83 -18.54
C GLU A 360 -1.91 -4.71 -19.42
N TYR A 361 -1.83 -3.46 -18.96
CA TYR A 361 -2.15 -2.29 -19.78
C TYR A 361 -0.97 -1.34 -19.89
N LYS A 362 -0.47 -1.12 -21.12
CA LYS A 362 0.67 -0.23 -21.37
C LYS A 362 0.58 0.36 -22.77
N ASN A 363 0.89 1.65 -22.92
CA ASN A 363 0.95 2.33 -24.22
C ASN A 363 -0.30 2.11 -25.11
N ARG A 364 -1.51 2.18 -24.53
CA ARG A 364 -2.79 1.92 -25.23
C ARG A 364 -2.96 0.49 -25.78
N GLN A 365 -2.16 -0.46 -25.29
CA GLN A 365 -2.33 -1.88 -25.55
C GLN A 365 -2.73 -2.58 -24.27
N ALA A 366 -3.67 -3.52 -24.40
CA ALA A 366 -4.00 -4.48 -23.37
C ALA A 366 -3.54 -5.86 -23.80
N LYS A 367 -2.88 -6.57 -22.89
CA LYS A 367 -2.49 -7.97 -23.07
C LYS A 367 -3.20 -8.81 -22.04
N LEU A 368 -3.85 -9.87 -22.49
CA LEU A 368 -4.26 -10.95 -21.59
C LEU A 368 -3.09 -11.91 -21.48
N GLU A 369 -2.56 -12.06 -20.28
CA GLU A 369 -1.40 -12.91 -20.01
C GLU A 369 -1.74 -14.00 -19.00
N GLN A 370 -1.07 -15.15 -19.14
CA GLN A 370 -1.11 -16.25 -18.21
C GLN A 370 0.27 -16.46 -17.59
N LEU A 371 0.36 -16.32 -16.28
CA LEU A 371 1.53 -16.65 -15.49
C LEU A 371 1.43 -18.09 -14.98
N HIS A 372 2.43 -18.90 -15.29
CA HIS A 372 2.61 -20.22 -14.68
C HIS A 372 3.37 -20.07 -13.37
N LEU A 373 2.77 -20.48 -12.25
CA LEU A 373 3.35 -20.16 -10.95
C LEU A 373 4.52 -21.07 -10.53
N LYS A 374 4.68 -22.22 -11.19
CA LYS A 374 5.78 -23.16 -10.91
C LYS A 374 7.16 -22.61 -11.33
N ASP A 375 7.21 -21.93 -12.47
CA ASP A 375 8.43 -21.42 -13.09
C ASP A 375 8.39 -19.89 -13.34
N PHE A 376 7.28 -19.24 -12.97
CA PHE A 376 6.99 -17.83 -13.22
C PHE A 376 7.07 -17.44 -14.70
N ARG A 377 6.84 -18.39 -15.61
CA ARG A 377 6.80 -18.13 -17.05
C ARG A 377 5.50 -17.44 -17.43
N ILE A 378 5.61 -16.35 -18.18
CA ILE A 378 4.47 -15.59 -18.72
C ILE A 378 4.21 -16.01 -20.17
N LEU A 379 2.95 -16.34 -20.48
CA LEU A 379 2.44 -16.56 -21.82
C LEU A 379 1.47 -15.43 -22.20
N ASN A 380 1.69 -14.80 -23.35
CA ASN A 380 0.69 -13.89 -23.93
C ASN A 380 -0.42 -14.71 -24.59
N LEU A 381 -1.66 -14.57 -24.13
CA LEU A 381 -2.82 -15.24 -24.73
C LEU A 381 -3.33 -14.46 -25.93
N PHE A 382 -3.48 -13.14 -25.79
CA PHE A 382 -3.67 -12.23 -26.92
C PHE A 382 -3.31 -10.79 -26.54
N THR A 383 -3.16 -9.96 -27.58
CA THR A 383 -2.94 -8.52 -27.46
C THR A 383 -3.98 -7.76 -28.26
N THR A 384 -4.44 -6.62 -27.74
CA THR A 384 -5.42 -5.77 -28.42
C THR A 384 -5.19 -4.29 -28.11
N GLU A 385 -5.58 -3.41 -29.03
CA GLU A 385 -5.53 -1.97 -28.80
C GLU A 385 -6.78 -1.50 -28.06
N VAL A 386 -6.57 -0.67 -27.04
CA VAL A 386 -7.64 -0.14 -26.20
C VAL A 386 -7.41 1.34 -25.94
N SER A 387 -8.49 2.11 -25.79
CA SER A 387 -8.36 3.55 -25.47
C SER A 387 -8.31 3.82 -23.96
N SER A 388 -8.65 2.83 -23.13
CA SER A 388 -8.61 2.89 -21.67
C SER A 388 -8.32 1.48 -21.09
N PRO A 389 -7.87 1.37 -19.82
CA PRO A 389 -7.67 0.06 -19.19
C PRO A 389 -8.94 -0.79 -19.25
N PRO A 390 -8.93 -1.97 -19.90
CA PRO A 390 -10.11 -2.81 -20.01
C PRO A 390 -10.36 -3.59 -18.73
N ARG A 391 -11.54 -4.23 -18.63
CA ARG A 391 -11.91 -5.10 -17.51
C ARG A 391 -11.90 -6.56 -17.95
N LEU A 392 -11.46 -7.47 -17.07
CA LEU A 392 -11.47 -8.91 -17.32
C LEU A 392 -12.55 -9.59 -16.47
N PHE A 393 -13.27 -10.51 -17.11
CA PHE A 393 -14.26 -11.38 -16.47
C PHE A 393 -14.06 -12.80 -16.97
N VAL A 394 -13.88 -13.74 -16.05
CA VAL A 394 -13.60 -15.14 -16.36
C VAL A 394 -14.85 -15.97 -16.12
N SER A 395 -15.13 -16.93 -16.99
CA SER A 395 -16.26 -17.85 -16.86
C SER A 395 -16.09 -18.77 -15.65
N ALA A 396 -17.18 -19.36 -15.16
CA ALA A 396 -17.15 -20.21 -13.97
C ALA A 396 -16.30 -21.48 -14.17
N ASP A 397 -16.23 -22.00 -15.40
CA ASP A 397 -15.33 -23.11 -15.77
C ASP A 397 -13.88 -22.68 -16.03
N GLN A 398 -13.59 -21.38 -15.95
CA GLN A 398 -12.31 -20.75 -16.25
C GLN A 398 -11.78 -20.98 -17.68
N LEU A 399 -12.60 -21.49 -18.60
CA LEU A 399 -12.20 -21.76 -19.99
C LEU A 399 -12.39 -20.55 -20.90
N LYS A 400 -13.17 -19.55 -20.49
CA LYS A 400 -13.43 -18.35 -21.28
C LYS A 400 -13.05 -17.09 -20.51
N ALA A 401 -12.36 -16.20 -21.19
CA ALA A 401 -12.03 -14.87 -20.70
C ALA A 401 -12.77 -13.83 -21.54
N ALA A 402 -13.46 -12.93 -20.88
CA ALA A 402 -14.12 -11.80 -21.50
C ALA A 402 -13.41 -10.50 -21.12
N VAL A 403 -12.88 -9.80 -22.12
CA VAL A 403 -12.21 -8.51 -21.97
C VAL A 403 -13.11 -7.41 -22.52
N LEU A 404 -13.42 -6.44 -21.67
CA LEU A 404 -14.34 -5.36 -21.97
C LEU A 404 -13.60 -4.02 -22.07
N ASP A 405 -13.49 -3.47 -23.28
CA ASP A 405 -13.08 -2.08 -23.49
C ASP A 405 -14.31 -1.18 -23.40
N THR A 406 -14.46 -0.56 -22.23
CA THR A 406 -15.60 0.33 -21.92
C THR A 406 -15.61 1.58 -22.80
N SER A 407 -14.45 2.06 -23.26
CA SER A 407 -14.33 3.28 -24.05
C SER A 407 -14.72 3.08 -25.51
N ARG A 408 -14.50 1.88 -26.05
CA ARG A 408 -14.86 1.51 -27.43
C ARG A 408 -16.17 0.72 -27.51
N SER A 409 -16.81 0.42 -26.37
CA SER A 409 -17.97 -0.49 -26.27
C SER A 409 -17.68 -1.82 -26.95
N GLN A 410 -16.48 -2.37 -26.76
CA GLN A 410 -16.02 -3.58 -27.41
C GLN A 410 -15.88 -4.71 -26.38
N LEU A 411 -16.42 -5.88 -26.73
CA LEU A 411 -16.31 -7.11 -25.96
C LEU A 411 -15.45 -8.11 -26.74
N ILE A 412 -14.42 -8.63 -26.11
CA ILE A 412 -13.54 -9.65 -26.65
C ILE A 412 -13.77 -10.92 -25.84
N LEU A 413 -14.24 -11.99 -26.48
CA LEU A 413 -14.40 -13.29 -25.87
C LEU A 413 -13.30 -14.21 -26.36
N HIS A 414 -12.41 -14.58 -25.44
CA HIS A 414 -11.31 -15.50 -25.68
C HIS A 414 -11.64 -16.86 -25.08
N ASP A 415 -11.66 -17.88 -25.93
CA ASP A 415 -11.79 -19.28 -25.53
C ASP A 415 -10.39 -19.87 -25.38
N ARG A 416 -10.02 -20.22 -24.15
CA ARG A 416 -8.68 -20.71 -23.79
C ARG A 416 -8.45 -22.15 -24.27
N SER A 417 -9.51 -22.92 -24.48
CA SER A 417 -9.41 -24.33 -24.92
C SER A 417 -9.07 -24.42 -26.41
N SER A 418 -9.67 -23.55 -27.21
CA SER A 418 -9.43 -23.47 -28.65
C SER A 418 -8.40 -22.42 -29.06
N ASN A 419 -8.01 -21.54 -28.12
CA ASN A 419 -7.17 -20.38 -28.34
C ASN A 419 -7.74 -19.41 -29.40
N ILE A 420 -9.07 -19.23 -29.42
CA ILE A 420 -9.78 -18.39 -30.38
C ILE A 420 -10.39 -17.17 -29.67
N SER A 421 -10.14 -15.99 -30.21
CA SER A 421 -10.76 -14.74 -29.76
C SER A 421 -11.82 -14.26 -30.74
N ARG A 422 -13.01 -13.91 -30.23
CA ARG A 422 -14.11 -13.30 -30.99
C ARG A 422 -14.36 -11.88 -30.51
N PHE A 423 -14.63 -10.98 -31.44
CA PHE A 423 -14.79 -9.56 -31.16
C PHE A 423 -16.23 -9.13 -31.45
N PHE A 424 -16.85 -8.46 -30.49
CA PHE A 424 -18.21 -7.98 -30.57
C PHE A 424 -18.26 -6.49 -30.27
N ARG A 425 -19.04 -5.75 -31.04
CA ARG A 425 -19.38 -4.35 -30.75
C ARG A 425 -20.69 -4.31 -30.00
N LEU A 426 -20.69 -3.75 -28.81
CA LEU A 426 -21.88 -3.58 -27.99
C LEU A 426 -22.62 -2.31 -28.41
N ALA A 427 -23.95 -2.37 -28.37
CA ALA A 427 -24.81 -1.24 -28.75
C ALA A 427 -24.64 -0.02 -27.82
N ASN A 428 -24.41 -0.28 -26.53
CA ASN A 428 -24.29 0.75 -25.50
C ASN A 428 -22.97 0.60 -24.75
N LYS A 429 -22.49 1.72 -24.21
CA LYS A 429 -21.37 1.73 -23.27
C LYS A 429 -21.66 0.75 -22.14
N THR A 430 -20.73 -0.16 -21.91
CA THR A 430 -20.87 -1.22 -20.91
C THR A 430 -19.75 -1.10 -19.89
N GLU A 431 -20.07 -1.14 -18.61
CA GLU A 431 -19.10 -1.01 -17.52
C GLU A 431 -19.04 -2.26 -16.62
N HIS A 432 -20.16 -2.97 -16.49
CA HIS A 432 -20.26 -4.16 -15.66
C HIS A 432 -20.71 -5.36 -16.47
N MET A 433 -20.20 -6.52 -16.14
CA MET A 433 -20.58 -7.77 -16.78
C MET A 433 -20.43 -8.95 -15.81
N SER A 434 -21.23 -10.00 -15.99
CA SER A 434 -21.06 -11.27 -15.29
C SER A 434 -21.55 -12.43 -16.16
N TRP A 435 -20.88 -13.58 -16.02
CA TRP A 435 -21.24 -14.84 -16.70
C TRP A 435 -22.41 -15.52 -15.99
N SER A 436 -23.29 -16.17 -16.75
CA SER A 436 -24.14 -17.22 -16.19
C SER A 436 -23.27 -18.42 -15.78
N PRO A 437 -23.62 -19.17 -14.72
CA PRO A 437 -22.85 -20.32 -14.26
C PRO A 437 -22.62 -21.39 -15.35
N ASP A 438 -23.57 -21.56 -16.28
CA ASP A 438 -23.44 -22.46 -17.44
C ASP A 438 -22.56 -21.91 -18.59
N ASN A 439 -22.03 -20.70 -18.46
CA ASN A 439 -21.16 -20.02 -19.41
C ASN A 439 -21.77 -19.79 -20.81
N ARG A 440 -23.11 -19.79 -20.91
CA ARG A 440 -23.86 -19.58 -22.17
C ARG A 440 -24.39 -18.16 -22.33
N LYS A 441 -24.57 -17.43 -21.24
CA LYS A 441 -25.14 -16.07 -21.21
C LYS A 441 -24.21 -15.13 -20.46
N LEU A 442 -24.35 -13.85 -20.76
CA LEU A 442 -23.70 -12.75 -20.05
C LEU A 442 -24.78 -11.76 -19.65
N ILE A 443 -24.71 -11.22 -18.44
CA ILE A 443 -25.46 -10.01 -18.10
C ILE A 443 -24.51 -8.83 -18.21
N ILE A 444 -24.90 -7.79 -18.96
CA ILE A 444 -24.14 -6.56 -19.16
C ILE A 444 -24.88 -5.37 -18.55
N ASN A 445 -24.13 -4.40 -17.99
CA ASN A 445 -24.64 -3.26 -17.21
C ASN A 445 -25.57 -3.63 -16.05
N GLY A 446 -25.56 -4.89 -15.64
CA GLY A 446 -26.44 -5.44 -14.62
C GLY A 446 -27.92 -5.45 -15.01
N ASN A 447 -28.28 -5.30 -16.30
CA ASN A 447 -29.69 -5.32 -16.71
C ASN A 447 -29.99 -5.98 -18.05
N LEU A 448 -29.02 -6.13 -18.95
CA LEU A 448 -29.24 -6.75 -20.26
C LEU A 448 -28.54 -8.09 -20.34
N VAL A 449 -29.31 -9.17 -20.51
CA VAL A 449 -28.79 -10.51 -20.77
C VAL A 449 -28.55 -10.66 -22.26
N ILE A 450 -27.35 -11.09 -22.63
CA ILE A 450 -26.94 -11.40 -23.99
C ILE A 450 -26.43 -12.85 -24.08
N SER A 451 -26.48 -13.42 -25.28
CA SER A 451 -25.90 -14.71 -25.59
C SER A 451 -24.37 -14.62 -25.68
N ALA A 452 -23.64 -15.51 -25.01
CA ALA A 452 -22.18 -15.51 -25.05
C ALA A 452 -21.60 -15.96 -26.41
N SER A 453 -22.39 -16.63 -27.26
CA SER A 453 -21.90 -17.13 -28.55
C SER A 453 -21.88 -16.08 -29.65
N ASN A 454 -22.81 -15.12 -29.60
CA ASN A 454 -23.08 -14.16 -30.68
C ASN A 454 -23.44 -12.75 -30.19
N ALA A 455 -23.37 -12.48 -28.88
CA ALA A 455 -23.68 -11.21 -28.23
C ALA A 455 -25.10 -10.66 -28.49
N GLN A 456 -26.04 -11.49 -28.94
CA GLN A 456 -27.42 -11.07 -29.18
C GLN A 456 -28.22 -10.94 -27.87
N PRO A 457 -29.04 -9.88 -27.71
CA PRO A 457 -29.95 -9.73 -26.58
C PRO A 457 -30.88 -10.93 -26.39
N ARG A 458 -31.14 -11.31 -25.14
CA ARG A 458 -32.03 -12.41 -24.75
C ARG A 458 -33.13 -11.96 -23.80
N PHE A 459 -32.78 -11.16 -22.80
CA PHE A 459 -33.70 -10.74 -21.75
C PHE A 459 -33.23 -9.41 -21.16
N LYS A 460 -34.15 -8.56 -20.70
CA LYS A 460 -33.81 -7.26 -20.09
C LYS A 460 -34.56 -7.11 -18.77
N LEU A 461 -33.81 -6.84 -17.70
CA LEU A 461 -34.34 -6.54 -16.37
C LEU A 461 -34.93 -5.12 -16.33
N GLU A 462 -35.96 -4.96 -15.51
CA GLU A 462 -36.52 -3.65 -15.18
C GLU A 462 -35.64 -2.85 -14.21
N GLY A 463 -34.80 -3.56 -13.43
CA GLY A 463 -33.85 -2.96 -12.49
C GLY A 463 -32.39 -3.03 -12.95
N ASN A 464 -31.46 -2.99 -11.99
CA ASN A 464 -30.01 -3.01 -12.23
C ASN A 464 -29.27 -3.97 -11.29
N GLN A 465 -27.95 -4.06 -11.45
CA GLN A 465 -27.06 -4.93 -10.65
C GLN A 465 -27.45 -6.41 -10.65
N GLY A 466 -28.07 -6.91 -11.72
CA GLY A 466 -28.46 -8.30 -11.85
C GLY A 466 -27.29 -9.28 -11.71
N GLN A 467 -27.49 -10.34 -10.94
CA GLN A 467 -26.54 -11.44 -10.72
C GLN A 467 -27.24 -12.79 -10.80
N TRP A 468 -26.57 -13.79 -11.36
CA TRP A 468 -27.12 -15.12 -11.58
C TRP A 468 -27.12 -15.95 -10.30
N LEU A 469 -28.22 -16.65 -10.04
CA LEU A 469 -28.21 -17.81 -9.15
C LEU A 469 -27.54 -19.00 -9.85
N ALA A 470 -27.14 -19.99 -9.05
CA ALA A 470 -26.42 -21.19 -9.51
C ALA A 470 -27.18 -21.99 -10.59
N ASP A 471 -28.52 -21.85 -10.68
CA ASP A 471 -29.36 -22.53 -11.67
C ASP A 471 -29.18 -22.02 -13.12
N SER A 472 -28.47 -20.90 -13.34
CA SER A 472 -28.27 -20.27 -14.67
C SER A 472 -29.53 -19.75 -15.37
N PHE A 473 -30.66 -19.72 -14.68
CA PHE A 473 -31.93 -19.21 -15.21
C PHE A 473 -32.50 -18.10 -14.36
N THR A 474 -32.22 -18.07 -13.07
CA THR A 474 -32.74 -17.07 -12.15
C THR A 474 -31.71 -15.97 -11.92
N LEU A 475 -32.17 -14.72 -11.99
CA LEU A 475 -31.39 -13.53 -11.69
C LEU A 475 -31.94 -12.86 -10.43
N VAL A 476 -31.07 -12.50 -9.49
CA VAL A 476 -31.39 -11.52 -8.43
C VAL A 476 -30.98 -10.14 -8.94
N TYR A 477 -31.80 -9.12 -8.72
CA TYR A 477 -31.52 -7.76 -9.17
C TYR A 477 -32.11 -6.72 -8.22
N ARG A 478 -31.59 -5.49 -8.29
CA ARG A 478 -32.08 -4.37 -7.50
C ARG A 478 -33.14 -3.58 -8.28
N GLN A 479 -34.32 -3.39 -7.69
CA GLN A 479 -35.37 -2.51 -8.21
C GLN A 479 -35.46 -1.26 -7.34
N GLY A 480 -35.38 -0.08 -7.95
CA GLY A 480 -35.30 1.18 -7.19
C GLY A 480 -34.08 1.24 -6.27
N ARG A 481 -34.24 1.85 -5.09
CA ARG A 481 -33.15 2.00 -4.10
C ARG A 481 -33.18 0.97 -2.98
N HIS A 482 -34.33 0.40 -2.67
CA HIS A 482 -34.55 -0.31 -1.39
C HIS A 482 -34.98 -1.77 -1.56
N GLN A 483 -35.09 -2.27 -2.80
CA GLN A 483 -35.67 -3.59 -3.07
C GLN A 483 -34.72 -4.49 -3.85
N LEU A 484 -34.65 -5.75 -3.42
CA LEU A 484 -34.11 -6.85 -4.21
C LEU A 484 -35.26 -7.74 -4.68
N ARG A 485 -35.17 -8.21 -5.92
CA ARG A 485 -36.13 -9.09 -6.57
C ARG A 485 -35.40 -10.23 -7.26
N LYS A 486 -36.09 -11.34 -7.48
CA LYS A 486 -35.59 -12.42 -8.35
C LYS A 486 -36.54 -12.67 -9.50
N VAL A 487 -35.98 -12.91 -10.69
CA VAL A 487 -36.73 -13.20 -11.91
C VAL A 487 -36.12 -14.37 -12.66
N HIS A 488 -36.98 -15.24 -13.18
CA HIS A 488 -36.57 -16.34 -14.05
C HIS A 488 -36.48 -15.86 -15.51
N SER A 489 -35.29 -15.91 -16.10
CA SER A 489 -34.96 -15.26 -17.38
C SER A 489 -35.75 -15.81 -18.58
N GLU A 490 -36.24 -17.05 -18.51
CA GLU A 490 -36.99 -17.67 -19.61
C GLU A 490 -38.52 -17.56 -19.45
N SER A 491 -39.01 -17.49 -18.21
CA SER A 491 -40.47 -17.48 -17.94
C SER A 491 -40.98 -16.09 -17.58
N GLY A 492 -40.07 -15.15 -17.28
CA GLY A 492 -40.42 -13.81 -16.81
C GLY A 492 -41.04 -13.79 -15.41
N ARG A 493 -41.10 -14.93 -14.70
CA ARG A 493 -41.68 -14.99 -13.36
C ARG A 493 -40.81 -14.22 -12.38
N ASP A 494 -41.33 -13.08 -11.95
CA ASP A 494 -40.67 -12.13 -11.05
C ASP A 494 -41.31 -12.16 -9.66
N GLN A 495 -40.48 -12.09 -8.61
CA GLN A 495 -40.94 -12.01 -7.22
C GLN A 495 -40.00 -11.15 -6.38
N GLU A 496 -40.57 -10.45 -5.41
CA GLU A 496 -39.80 -9.71 -4.42
C GLU A 496 -39.01 -10.68 -3.51
N LEU A 497 -37.79 -10.28 -3.14
CA LEU A 497 -36.93 -11.02 -2.21
C LEU A 497 -36.80 -10.33 -0.87
N LEU A 498 -36.56 -9.02 -0.89
CA LEU A 498 -36.24 -8.22 0.28
C LEU A 498 -36.59 -6.77 -0.02
N SER A 499 -37.18 -6.10 0.97
CA SER A 499 -37.33 -4.65 0.97
C SER A 499 -36.77 -4.09 2.28
N LEU A 500 -35.89 -3.09 2.17
CA LEU A 500 -35.29 -2.37 3.30
C LEU A 500 -35.77 -0.91 3.31
N PRO A 501 -37.02 -0.64 3.72
CA PRO A 501 -37.54 0.72 3.76
C PRO A 501 -36.72 1.56 4.76
N GLY A 502 -36.09 2.63 4.27
CA GLY A 502 -35.22 3.50 5.07
C GLY A 502 -33.71 3.34 4.82
N GLU A 503 -33.31 2.32 4.04
CA GLU A 503 -31.92 2.11 3.65
C GLU A 503 -31.77 1.98 2.13
N ASP A 504 -30.82 2.71 1.54
CA ASP A 504 -30.45 2.55 0.13
C ASP A 504 -29.54 1.31 -0.02
N ILE A 505 -30.01 0.29 -0.74
CA ILE A 505 -29.17 -0.85 -1.16
C ILE A 505 -28.18 -0.34 -2.22
N ILE A 506 -26.89 -0.36 -1.87
CA ILE A 506 -25.78 0.14 -2.69
C ILE A 506 -25.31 -0.95 -3.66
N SER A 507 -25.16 -2.18 -3.16
CA SER A 507 -24.81 -3.36 -3.94
C SER A 507 -25.11 -4.64 -3.15
N PHE A 508 -25.06 -5.79 -3.82
CA PHE A 508 -25.14 -7.09 -3.19
C PHE A 508 -24.24 -8.08 -3.94
N PHE A 509 -23.91 -9.22 -3.33
CA PHE A 509 -23.03 -10.24 -3.89
C PHE A 509 -23.55 -11.63 -3.52
N LEU A 510 -23.86 -12.44 -4.54
CA LEU A 510 -24.39 -13.78 -4.36
C LEU A 510 -23.29 -14.78 -3.99
N HIS A 511 -23.60 -15.70 -3.08
CA HIS A 511 -22.76 -16.86 -2.82
C HIS A 511 -22.80 -17.83 -4.02
N PRO A 512 -21.67 -18.44 -4.43
CA PRO A 512 -21.60 -19.25 -5.66
C PRO A 512 -22.39 -20.58 -5.67
N GLY A 513 -22.89 -21.05 -4.53
CA GLY A 513 -23.44 -22.41 -4.40
C GLY A 513 -24.53 -22.58 -3.34
N THR A 514 -24.85 -21.54 -2.59
CA THR A 514 -25.89 -21.56 -1.55
C THR A 514 -26.91 -20.46 -1.80
N HIS A 515 -27.96 -20.50 -1.00
CA HIS A 515 -29.03 -19.51 -0.98
C HIS A 515 -28.68 -18.31 -0.09
N GLN A 516 -27.44 -17.82 -0.14
CA GLN A 516 -26.96 -16.70 0.67
C GLN A 516 -26.48 -15.54 -0.19
N LEU A 517 -26.62 -14.33 0.35
CA LEU A 517 -26.11 -13.12 -0.27
C LEU A 517 -25.61 -12.12 0.76
N VAL A 518 -24.57 -11.39 0.39
CA VAL A 518 -24.07 -10.23 1.13
C VAL A 518 -24.70 -8.98 0.55
N ILE A 519 -25.26 -8.11 1.39
CA ILE A 519 -25.88 -6.84 0.99
C ILE A 519 -25.10 -5.71 1.63
N PHE A 520 -24.78 -4.72 0.81
CA PHE A 520 -24.32 -3.42 1.27
C PHE A 520 -25.46 -2.43 1.13
N SER A 521 -25.87 -1.85 2.24
CA SER A 521 -26.88 -0.79 2.28
C SER A 521 -26.37 0.43 3.04
N GLN A 522 -27.07 1.53 2.94
CA GLN A 522 -26.70 2.78 3.58
C GLN A 522 -27.97 3.49 4.07
N VAL A 523 -27.99 3.89 5.34
CA VAL A 523 -29.03 4.80 5.83
C VAL A 523 -28.77 6.17 5.19
N PRO A 524 -29.71 6.82 4.48
CA PRO A 524 -29.42 8.04 3.71
C PRO A 524 -28.79 9.19 4.50
N ALA A 525 -29.09 9.29 5.79
CA ALA A 525 -28.50 10.29 6.69
C ALA A 525 -27.09 9.92 7.17
N ASP A 526 -26.77 8.62 7.21
CA ASP A 526 -25.45 8.11 7.56
C ASP A 526 -24.61 7.93 6.29
N ARG A 527 -23.31 8.20 6.37
CA ARG A 527 -22.37 7.93 5.27
C ARG A 527 -21.73 6.55 5.37
N ASN A 528 -22.02 5.80 6.41
CA ASN A 528 -21.50 4.46 6.63
C ASN A 528 -22.31 3.42 5.86
N THR A 529 -21.61 2.49 5.20
CA THR A 529 -22.24 1.30 4.63
C THR A 529 -22.51 0.28 5.74
N LEU A 530 -23.70 -0.29 5.79
CA LEU A 530 -24.04 -1.46 6.59
C LEU A 530 -23.88 -2.72 5.74
N THR A 531 -23.28 -3.75 6.32
CA THR A 531 -23.05 -5.03 5.64
C THR A 531 -23.86 -6.14 6.29
N TYR A 532 -24.78 -6.68 5.52
CA TYR A 532 -25.69 -7.75 5.95
C TYR A 532 -25.38 -9.06 5.23
N SER A 533 -25.54 -10.18 5.94
CA SER A 533 -25.78 -11.49 5.33
C SER A 533 -27.28 -11.74 5.27
N TYR A 534 -27.77 -12.21 4.12
CA TYR A 534 -29.18 -12.55 3.91
C TYR A 534 -29.33 -13.98 3.40
N ASN A 535 -30.24 -14.73 3.99
CA ASN A 535 -30.56 -16.10 3.60
C ASN A 535 -31.85 -16.13 2.77
N LEU A 536 -31.74 -16.50 1.49
CA LEU A 536 -32.85 -16.57 0.54
C LEU A 536 -33.89 -17.67 0.87
N LEU A 537 -33.57 -18.65 1.72
CA LEU A 537 -34.51 -19.70 2.13
C LEU A 537 -35.28 -19.30 3.39
N THR A 538 -34.59 -18.78 4.40
CA THR A 538 -35.19 -18.46 5.71
C THR A 538 -35.70 -17.03 5.78
N GLY A 539 -35.23 -16.13 4.92
CA GLY A 539 -35.49 -14.70 5.00
C GLY A 539 -34.72 -13.99 6.13
N GLU A 540 -33.77 -14.68 6.77
CA GLU A 540 -32.98 -14.12 7.85
C GLU A 540 -31.99 -13.08 7.32
N LEU A 541 -31.98 -11.90 7.94
CA LEU A 541 -31.07 -10.79 7.66
C LEU A 541 -30.26 -10.47 8.92
N LYS A 542 -28.92 -10.58 8.86
CA LYS A 542 -28.02 -10.31 9.99
C LYS A 542 -26.93 -9.32 9.58
N GLU A 543 -26.82 -8.20 10.30
CA GLU A 543 -25.67 -7.29 10.15
C GLU A 543 -24.43 -7.94 10.76
N PHE A 544 -23.28 -7.87 10.08
CA PHE A 544 -22.03 -8.43 10.61
C PHE A 544 -20.79 -7.57 10.33
N SER A 545 -20.87 -6.56 9.44
CA SER A 545 -19.75 -5.67 9.13
C SER A 545 -20.25 -4.29 8.70
N ARG A 546 -19.35 -3.33 8.54
CA ARG A 546 -19.63 -1.95 8.12
C ARG A 546 -18.53 -1.38 7.23
N ASN A 547 -18.87 -0.36 6.46
CA ASN A 547 -17.98 0.41 5.58
C ASN A 547 -17.36 -0.38 4.41
N ASP A 548 -17.95 -1.54 4.11
CA ASP A 548 -17.58 -2.36 2.97
C ASP A 548 -18.11 -1.77 1.65
N HIS A 549 -17.41 -2.08 0.57
CA HIS A 549 -17.81 -1.65 -0.78
C HIS A 549 -17.55 -2.69 -1.86
N MET A 550 -16.88 -3.79 -1.52
CA MET A 550 -16.71 -4.94 -2.41
C MET A 550 -16.71 -6.23 -1.60
N ALA A 551 -17.35 -7.27 -2.15
CA ALA A 551 -17.28 -8.62 -1.62
C ALA A 551 -16.83 -9.59 -2.72
N VAL A 552 -16.02 -10.57 -2.37
CA VAL A 552 -15.57 -11.65 -3.27
C VAL A 552 -15.61 -12.97 -2.51
N TRP A 553 -16.29 -13.95 -3.09
CA TRP A 553 -16.34 -15.32 -2.59
C TRP A 553 -15.23 -16.18 -3.20
N SER A 554 -14.72 -17.17 -2.46
CA SER A 554 -14.01 -18.30 -3.06
C SER A 554 -14.96 -19.12 -3.94
N GLU A 555 -14.43 -19.92 -4.86
CA GLU A 555 -15.28 -20.69 -5.80
C GLU A 555 -16.25 -21.65 -5.09
N ASP A 556 -15.79 -22.27 -4.00
CA ASP A 556 -16.61 -23.14 -3.16
C ASP A 556 -17.49 -22.36 -2.15
N GLY A 557 -17.28 -21.04 -2.06
CA GLY A 557 -17.95 -20.15 -1.12
C GLY A 557 -17.60 -20.36 0.35
N ASN A 558 -16.52 -21.09 0.65
CA ASN A 558 -16.06 -21.29 2.02
C ASN A 558 -15.27 -20.11 2.59
N LEU A 559 -14.91 -19.15 1.74
CA LEU A 559 -14.23 -17.91 2.12
C LEU A 559 -14.95 -16.70 1.52
N LEU A 560 -14.97 -15.62 2.28
CA LEU A 560 -15.49 -14.33 1.89
C LEU A 560 -14.44 -13.26 2.17
N VAL A 561 -14.01 -12.54 1.14
CA VAL A 561 -13.27 -11.29 1.29
C VAL A 561 -14.24 -10.12 1.22
N LEU A 562 -14.17 -9.23 2.20
CA LEU A 562 -14.74 -7.90 2.15
C LEU A 562 -13.63 -6.86 2.01
N LEU A 563 -13.86 -5.84 1.20
CA LEU A 563 -13.01 -4.67 1.14
C LEU A 563 -13.73 -3.50 1.80
N ALA A 564 -13.21 -3.07 2.94
CA ALA A 564 -13.68 -1.93 3.70
C ALA A 564 -12.87 -0.68 3.36
N ARG A 565 -13.54 0.48 3.41
CA ARG A 565 -12.88 1.78 3.42
C ARG A 565 -12.78 2.24 4.86
N GLU A 566 -11.65 2.83 5.23
CA GLU A 566 -11.59 3.45 6.54
C GLU A 566 -12.28 4.82 6.53
N TYR A 567 -13.08 5.07 7.56
CA TYR A 567 -13.74 6.35 7.81
C TYR A 567 -13.05 7.06 8.98
N TYR A 568 -12.80 8.35 8.84
CA TYR A 568 -12.18 9.17 9.88
C TYR A 568 -12.87 10.53 10.02
N GLY A 569 -13.85 10.60 10.93
CA GLY A 569 -14.65 11.81 11.14
C GLY A 569 -15.40 12.21 9.86
N ASP A 570 -15.28 13.48 9.46
CA ASP A 570 -15.93 14.01 8.25
C ASP A 570 -15.22 13.65 6.93
N PHE A 571 -14.10 12.91 6.98
CA PHE A 571 -13.28 12.62 5.81
C PHE A 571 -13.20 11.14 5.48
N PHE A 572 -13.16 10.92 4.17
CA PHE A 572 -13.20 9.62 3.54
C PHE A 572 -11.95 9.43 2.68
N PRO A 573 -10.86 8.89 3.23
CA PRO A 573 -9.72 8.45 2.43
C PRO A 573 -10.10 7.16 1.71
N TRP A 574 -10.88 7.26 0.63
CA TRP A 574 -11.33 6.11 -0.17
C TRP A 574 -10.19 5.22 -0.68
N PHE A 575 -8.97 5.76 -0.69
CA PHE A 575 -7.76 5.08 -1.07
C PHE A 575 -7.17 4.20 0.04
N TYR A 576 -7.45 4.45 1.33
CA TYR A 576 -7.02 3.57 2.43
C TYR A 576 -8.10 2.56 2.73
N GLN A 577 -7.74 1.29 2.63
CA GLN A 577 -8.65 0.16 2.67
C GLN A 577 -8.16 -0.90 3.65
N LYS A 578 -9.11 -1.69 4.13
CA LYS A 578 -8.84 -2.93 4.84
C LYS A 578 -9.52 -4.06 4.09
N LEU A 579 -8.74 -5.04 3.70
CA LEU A 579 -9.25 -6.32 3.23
C LEU A 579 -9.48 -7.20 4.45
N HIS A 580 -10.72 -7.60 4.65
CA HIS A 580 -11.16 -8.49 5.71
C HIS A 580 -11.50 -9.85 5.12
N LEU A 581 -10.96 -10.93 5.69
CA LEU A 581 -11.22 -12.30 5.25
C LEU A 581 -12.02 -13.04 6.32
N TYR A 582 -13.13 -13.66 5.93
CA TYR A 582 -14.03 -14.40 6.81
C TYR A 582 -14.22 -15.85 6.37
N SER A 583 -14.52 -16.70 7.34
CA SER A 583 -15.28 -17.93 7.07
C SER A 583 -16.78 -17.60 7.16
N PRO A 584 -17.58 -17.87 6.12
CA PRO A 584 -19.02 -17.59 6.13
C PRO A 584 -19.79 -18.37 7.21
N ALA A 585 -19.25 -19.50 7.67
CA ALA A 585 -19.80 -20.25 8.80
C ALA A 585 -19.65 -19.51 10.14
N SER A 586 -18.76 -18.52 10.22
CA SER A 586 -18.45 -17.77 11.44
C SER A 586 -18.09 -16.32 11.09
N LEU A 587 -19.06 -15.56 10.59
CA LEU A 587 -18.90 -14.14 10.22
C LEU A 587 -18.48 -13.24 11.38
N ASP A 588 -18.58 -13.72 12.62
CA ASP A 588 -18.17 -12.99 13.82
C ASP A 588 -16.64 -13.11 14.08
N GLN A 589 -15.92 -13.97 13.35
CA GLN A 589 -14.47 -14.15 13.48
C GLN A 589 -13.74 -13.91 12.16
N GLU A 590 -12.84 -12.93 12.18
CA GLU A 590 -11.99 -12.62 11.04
C GLU A 590 -10.77 -13.56 10.99
N LEU A 591 -10.49 -14.09 9.79
CA LEU A 591 -9.38 -15.02 9.52
C LEU A 591 -8.07 -14.28 9.17
N ASP A 592 -8.15 -13.16 8.47
CA ASP A 592 -6.99 -12.36 8.05
C ASP A 592 -7.42 -10.91 7.76
N VAL A 593 -6.52 -9.96 8.06
CA VAL A 593 -6.68 -8.53 7.75
C VAL A 593 -5.48 -8.09 6.93
N LEU A 594 -5.71 -7.39 5.83
CA LEU A 594 -4.67 -6.67 5.12
C LEU A 594 -5.05 -5.19 4.98
N PRO A 595 -4.45 -4.29 5.78
CA PRO A 595 -4.58 -2.87 5.55
C PRO A 595 -3.67 -2.45 4.40
N GLY A 596 -4.13 -1.52 3.59
CA GLY A 596 -3.36 -1.06 2.44
C GLY A 596 -4.00 0.12 1.74
N LYS A 597 -3.29 0.65 0.76
CA LYS A 597 -3.77 1.69 -0.13
C LYS A 597 -3.95 1.11 -1.52
N SER A 598 -5.11 1.38 -2.12
CA SER A 598 -5.49 0.89 -3.44
C SER A 598 -5.30 -0.63 -3.59
N ILE A 599 -5.93 -1.38 -2.68
CA ILE A 599 -6.07 -2.83 -2.79
C ILE A 599 -7.13 -3.11 -3.86
N LYS A 600 -6.79 -3.94 -4.84
CA LYS A 600 -7.77 -4.46 -5.81
C LYS A 600 -7.80 -5.98 -5.73
N ILE A 601 -9.01 -6.51 -5.58
CA ILE A 601 -9.30 -7.95 -5.61
C ILE A 601 -10.48 -8.17 -6.55
N CYS A 602 -10.56 -9.35 -7.16
CA CYS A 602 -11.56 -9.68 -8.16
C CYS A 602 -12.09 -11.11 -7.95
N PRO A 603 -13.29 -11.44 -8.47
CA PRO A 603 -13.76 -12.82 -8.50
C PRO A 603 -12.72 -13.79 -9.07
N GLY A 604 -12.56 -14.95 -8.44
CA GLY A 604 -11.55 -15.94 -8.79
C GLY A 604 -10.14 -15.61 -8.27
N CYS A 605 -10.01 -14.73 -7.27
CA CYS A 605 -8.73 -14.41 -6.65
C CYS A 605 -8.16 -15.51 -5.72
N PHE A 606 -8.95 -16.49 -5.31
CA PHE A 606 -8.50 -17.54 -4.40
C PHE A 606 -7.81 -18.68 -5.15
N SER A 607 -6.78 -19.26 -4.53
CA SER A 607 -6.20 -20.51 -5.03
C SER A 607 -7.21 -21.66 -4.90
N PRO A 608 -7.15 -22.70 -5.76
CA PRO A 608 -8.09 -23.82 -5.74
C PRO A 608 -8.16 -24.58 -4.41
N ASP A 609 -7.09 -24.54 -3.61
CA ASP A 609 -6.99 -25.15 -2.28
C ASP A 609 -7.34 -24.20 -1.13
N ASN A 610 -7.77 -22.96 -1.45
CA ASN A 610 -8.10 -21.90 -0.50
C ASN A 610 -7.00 -21.60 0.53
N GLN A 611 -5.72 -21.82 0.16
CA GLN A 611 -4.57 -21.47 1.01
C GLN A 611 -4.03 -20.06 0.72
N TYR A 612 -4.33 -19.52 -0.45
CA TYR A 612 -3.81 -18.24 -0.93
C TYR A 612 -4.92 -17.41 -1.58
N TYR A 613 -4.69 -16.10 -1.62
CA TYR A 613 -5.42 -15.21 -2.52
C TYR A 613 -4.45 -14.29 -3.25
N VAL A 614 -4.83 -13.95 -4.48
CA VAL A 614 -4.13 -12.99 -5.32
C VAL A 614 -4.83 -11.63 -5.28
N LEU A 615 -4.04 -10.57 -5.25
CA LEU A 615 -4.51 -9.19 -5.28
C LEU A 615 -3.55 -8.34 -6.11
N THR A 616 -3.97 -7.12 -6.43
CA THR A 616 -3.03 -6.07 -6.83
C THR A 616 -2.97 -4.95 -5.80
N LEU A 617 -1.76 -4.43 -5.63
CA LEU A 617 -1.50 -3.21 -4.88
C LEU A 617 -1.03 -2.15 -5.86
N SER A 618 -1.69 -0.99 -5.88
CA SER A 618 -1.27 0.16 -6.69
C SER A 618 -1.05 1.40 -5.85
N ILE A 619 -0.48 2.44 -6.46
CA ILE A 619 -0.42 3.77 -5.85
C ILE A 619 -1.69 4.51 -6.27
N PRO A 620 -2.58 4.85 -5.33
CA PRO A 620 -3.87 5.44 -5.65
C PRO A 620 -3.70 6.84 -6.23
N THR A 621 -4.60 7.23 -7.14
CA THR A 621 -5.05 8.62 -7.19
C THR A 621 -5.66 8.91 -5.82
N ALA A 622 -5.04 9.76 -5.01
CA ALA A 622 -5.60 10.10 -3.71
C ALA A 622 -6.69 11.17 -3.87
N PHE A 623 -6.88 12.03 -2.87
CA PHE A 623 -7.66 13.25 -3.06
C PHE A 623 -6.97 14.27 -3.99
N TYR A 624 -5.68 14.07 -4.26
CA TYR A 624 -4.91 14.82 -5.25
C TYR A 624 -4.92 14.09 -6.59
N ALA A 625 -4.84 14.85 -7.68
CA ALA A 625 -4.92 14.35 -9.06
C ALA A 625 -3.65 13.61 -9.55
N VAL A 626 -2.80 13.14 -8.63
CA VAL A 626 -1.58 12.39 -8.95
C VAL A 626 -1.97 11.13 -9.73
N PRO A 627 -1.41 10.89 -10.93
CA PRO A 627 -1.76 9.74 -11.76
C PRO A 627 -1.65 8.42 -11.00
N GLU A 628 -2.65 7.55 -11.17
CA GLU A 628 -2.59 6.20 -10.60
C GLU A 628 -1.39 5.49 -11.21
N GLN A 629 -0.52 4.94 -10.35
CA GLN A 629 0.65 4.24 -10.84
C GLN A 629 0.37 2.76 -11.05
N PRO A 630 1.18 2.08 -11.88
CA PRO A 630 1.06 0.64 -12.14
C PRO A 630 0.75 -0.19 -10.90
N GLY A 631 -0.34 -0.96 -10.96
CA GLY A 631 -0.61 -2.02 -10.00
C GLY A 631 0.34 -3.20 -10.19
N ASP A 632 0.76 -3.82 -9.09
CA ASP A 632 1.59 -5.02 -9.11
C ASP A 632 0.86 -6.19 -8.45
N LEU A 633 1.15 -7.39 -8.94
CA LEU A 633 0.56 -8.64 -8.52
C LEU A 633 1.19 -9.12 -7.20
N PHE A 634 0.34 -9.47 -6.24
CA PHE A 634 0.74 -10.06 -4.97
C PHE A 634 -0.04 -11.33 -4.70
N ILE A 635 0.62 -12.33 -4.13
CA ILE A 635 -0.01 -13.52 -3.57
C ILE A 635 0.16 -13.45 -2.05
N LYS A 636 -0.93 -13.53 -1.30
CA LYS A 636 -0.92 -13.60 0.16
C LYS A 636 -1.39 -14.97 0.62
N ARG A 637 -0.64 -15.55 1.55
CA ARG A 637 -1.02 -16.78 2.22
C ARG A 637 -2.01 -16.47 3.33
N ILE A 638 -3.14 -17.16 3.34
CA ILE A 638 -4.23 -16.95 4.29
C ILE A 638 -3.75 -17.29 5.71
N GLY A 639 -4.05 -16.41 6.66
CA GLY A 639 -3.69 -16.57 8.08
C GLY A 639 -2.19 -16.41 8.37
N ALA A 640 -1.36 -16.23 7.34
CA ALA A 640 0.07 -15.99 7.50
C ALA A 640 0.41 -14.51 7.29
N ARG A 641 1.50 -14.09 7.94
CA ARG A 641 2.08 -12.75 7.74
C ARG A 641 2.98 -12.68 6.50
N THR A 642 2.92 -13.65 5.59
CA THR A 642 3.73 -13.64 4.37
C THR A 642 2.92 -13.20 3.16
N ILE A 643 3.51 -12.31 2.36
CA ILE A 643 2.96 -11.85 1.08
C ILE A 643 4.09 -11.82 0.06
N THR A 644 3.87 -12.30 -1.15
CA THR A 644 4.89 -12.34 -2.21
C THR A 644 4.50 -11.42 -3.34
N GLN A 645 5.39 -10.49 -3.67
CA GLN A 645 5.33 -9.69 -4.89
C GLN A 645 5.72 -10.56 -6.07
N ILE A 646 4.88 -10.60 -7.09
CA ILE A 646 5.06 -11.43 -8.29
C ILE A 646 5.45 -10.60 -9.50
N THR A 647 4.96 -9.36 -9.59
CA THR A 647 5.36 -8.40 -10.63
C THR A 647 5.88 -7.12 -10.00
N ILE A 648 6.65 -6.35 -10.78
CA ILE A 648 7.10 -5.01 -10.38
C ILE A 648 6.95 -4.03 -11.54
N ASN A 649 6.26 -2.92 -11.29
CA ASN A 649 5.93 -1.88 -12.26
C ASN A 649 5.21 -2.39 -13.52
N GLN A 650 4.35 -3.42 -13.42
CA GLN A 650 3.72 -4.05 -14.60
C GLN A 650 2.29 -3.62 -14.94
N ASN A 651 1.69 -2.67 -14.21
CA ASN A 651 0.34 -2.13 -14.48
C ASN A 651 -0.69 -3.23 -14.70
N VAL A 652 -0.67 -4.18 -13.77
CA VAL A 652 -1.47 -5.39 -13.77
C VAL A 652 -2.84 -5.10 -13.16
N SER A 653 -3.87 -5.73 -13.72
CA SER A 653 -5.23 -5.65 -13.20
C SER A 653 -5.99 -6.96 -13.37
N TYR A 654 -7.02 -7.13 -12.55
CA TYR A 654 -7.94 -8.28 -12.58
C TYR A 654 -7.24 -9.66 -12.54
N PRO A 655 -6.37 -9.93 -11.54
CA PRO A 655 -5.76 -11.24 -11.45
C PRO A 655 -6.80 -12.30 -11.04
N VAL A 656 -6.83 -13.39 -11.79
CA VAL A 656 -7.71 -14.54 -11.55
C VAL A 656 -6.85 -15.79 -11.50
N TRP A 657 -6.93 -16.52 -10.39
CA TRP A 657 -6.30 -17.82 -10.24
C TRP A 657 -7.08 -18.84 -11.05
N ILE A 658 -6.35 -19.62 -11.85
CA ILE A 658 -6.92 -20.67 -12.69
C ILE A 658 -6.35 -22.03 -12.32
N LYS A 659 -7.20 -23.06 -12.39
CA LYS A 659 -6.80 -24.46 -12.28
C LYS A 659 -5.89 -24.78 -13.46
N GLY A 660 -4.76 -25.42 -13.15
CA GLY A 660 -3.66 -25.68 -14.08
C GLY A 660 -4.06 -26.57 -15.25
#